data_AF-A0A4Y9XV39-F1
#
_entry.id   AF-A0A4Y9XV39-F1
#
_cell.length_a   1.000
_cell.length_b   1.000
_cell.length_c   1.000
_cell.angle_alpha   90.00
_cell.angle_beta   90.00
_cell.angle_gamma   90.00
#
_symmetry.space_group_name_H-M   'P 1'
#
loop_
_entity.id
_entity.type
_entity.pdbx_description
1 polymer ?
#
loop_
_entity_poly.entity_id
_entity_poly.type
_entity_poly.pdbx_seq_one_letter_code
_entity_poly.pdbx_strand_id
1 'polypeptide(L)'
;MLKLAASFAALAGLIHFATAQSQEWGQCGGIDWTGPTTCVAGTTCVVSNPYYSQCLPGASNPPPPPPPTSTPGSPTSSSSGSSPTGGSGKLNAAAQAAGKLYFGSATDNSELSDTAYVNILKDSQQFGQITPANSMKWDATEPSRGTFTFTQGDQIANFAKQNGQLLRGHNCVWYNQLPSWVSNGGFNSSTLSSIVSNHCGTVVGHYKGQAYAWDVINEAFNDDGTWRSDVFYNTLGTGFVATALQAARTADPNAKLYINDYNIEQSGAKATAVMNLVKTLKSSNVPVDGVGLQSHFIVGQIPSSFQSNIAAFAALGVEVAITELDVRMTLPSSSANLQQQQRDYQTVVSACNAVKGCIGITVWDYTDKYSWVPNTFSGQGAACPWDQVSTFQLATQARRPGYPQRITLRTLKRLSQRMVLKDPAVGARAGGAKCRTQWQRAVRLGFTISLLSLKHRFVLRGVVGRPARKNPTPSSAHNLLNSAQLLSCDFMTLRGSLFREPTSLTWTFRDGFAIAAYMRPPTLNFPICRRITHSTSASRHHQRHAVNDEHARVLRQPNFARERQDRATVAQQLQLLALKMTKISATFAALIALVPLAAAQQSAWGQCGGEGWTGPTTCVSGYTCTVSNPYYSQCLPGAGGAPGSPTSTASGPGSTSTATINAAAKAAGKTYFGSATDNSELTDTAYVAILSDNTQFGQITPANSMKWDATEPEQGVFTFTQGDAIASLAKTNAQLLRGHNCVWYNQLPSWVSSGNFDSSELTSIIQNHCSTVIGHYKGQATTYVPIALEAARQADPSTKIYINEYNLEYAGPKLTSMINLVTSLKSANTPLDGVGVQGHLIVGQVPTDLETNLANLASLGVEVAITELDIRMTLPSTDALLQQQKTDYQTVVSACNAVEGCIGITVWDYTDKYSWVPSTFSGQGAACPWDENLVKKPAFDGIIAGFS
;
A
#
# COMPACT_ATOMS: atom_id res chain seq x y z
N MET A 1 43.65 -64.42 -48.87
CA MET A 1 44.92 -63.73 -49.22
C MET A 1 44.69 -62.23 -48.99
N LEU A 2 45.61 -61.44 -48.44
CA LEU A 2 47.01 -61.70 -48.05
C LEU A 2 47.42 -60.80 -46.86
N LYS A 3 48.18 -61.33 -45.89
CA LYS A 3 49.27 -60.72 -45.08
C LYS A 3 49.06 -59.33 -44.40
N LEU A 4 49.14 -59.25 -43.06
CA LEU A 4 50.36 -59.07 -42.20
C LEU A 4 50.91 -57.61 -42.19
N ALA A 5 51.40 -57.03 -41.09
CA ALA A 5 51.61 -57.53 -39.71
C ALA A 5 51.74 -56.39 -38.66
N ALA A 6 51.69 -56.78 -37.37
CA ALA A 6 52.60 -56.43 -36.25
C ALA A 6 53.21 -55.01 -36.06
N SER A 7 53.45 -54.50 -34.84
CA SER A 7 53.11 -54.91 -33.45
C SER A 7 53.59 -53.81 -32.47
N PHE A 8 52.93 -53.62 -31.32
CA PHE A 8 53.48 -53.76 -29.94
C PHE A 8 52.67 -53.04 -28.84
N ALA A 9 52.50 -53.74 -27.70
CA ALA A 9 52.36 -53.29 -26.31
C ALA A 9 51.26 -52.29 -25.84
N ALA A 10 50.66 -52.65 -24.69
CA ALA A 10 50.08 -51.78 -23.65
C ALA A 10 48.81 -50.95 -23.94
N LEU A 11 47.64 -51.60 -23.82
CA LEU A 11 46.58 -51.11 -22.92
C LEU A 11 45.60 -52.25 -22.55
N ALA A 12 44.91 -52.14 -21.42
CA ALA A 12 43.85 -53.05 -21.00
C ALA A 12 42.64 -52.25 -20.48
N GLY A 13 41.42 -52.67 -20.84
CA GLY A 13 40.17 -52.08 -20.34
C GLY A 13 39.72 -50.80 -21.09
N LEU A 14 39.23 -50.95 -22.33
CA LEU A 14 38.45 -49.91 -23.01
C LEU A 14 36.95 -50.14 -22.78
N ILE A 15 36.29 -49.15 -22.19
CA ILE A 15 34.84 -49.18 -21.86
C ILE A 15 34.02 -48.72 -23.07
N HIS A 16 32.76 -49.16 -23.13
CA HIS A 16 31.82 -48.83 -24.21
C HIS A 16 31.59 -47.31 -24.32
N PHE A 17 32.03 -46.71 -25.44
CA PHE A 17 31.51 -45.42 -25.88
C PHE A 17 30.12 -45.60 -26.49
N ALA A 18 29.11 -45.71 -25.63
CA ALA A 18 27.74 -45.48 -26.04
C ALA A 18 27.60 -44.00 -26.46
N THR A 19 26.94 -43.73 -27.58
CA THR A 19 26.51 -42.37 -27.94
C THR A 19 25.42 -41.95 -26.96
N ALA A 20 25.82 -41.31 -25.86
CA ALA A 20 24.89 -40.88 -24.84
C ALA A 20 23.87 -39.91 -25.45
N GLN A 21 22.60 -40.27 -25.35
CA GLN A 21 21.46 -39.39 -25.61
C GLN A 21 20.86 -39.01 -24.27
N SER A 22 20.53 -37.73 -24.09
CA SER A 22 19.77 -37.32 -22.91
C SER A 22 18.33 -37.81 -23.04
N GLN A 23 17.79 -38.30 -21.93
CA GLN A 23 16.42 -38.80 -21.86
C GLN A 23 15.41 -37.65 -22.03
N GLU A 24 14.13 -37.98 -22.17
CA GLU A 24 13.05 -36.98 -22.06
C GLU A 24 13.21 -36.20 -20.74
N TRP A 25 13.07 -34.87 -20.80
CA TRP A 25 13.35 -33.92 -19.71
C TRP A 25 14.83 -33.83 -19.25
N GLY A 26 15.75 -34.55 -19.88
CA GLY A 26 17.20 -34.46 -19.62
C GLY A 26 17.86 -33.23 -20.27
N GLN A 27 18.96 -32.74 -19.66
CA GLN A 27 19.76 -31.65 -20.23
C GLN A 27 20.53 -32.14 -21.47
N CYS A 28 20.49 -31.35 -22.54
CA CYS A 28 21.09 -31.65 -23.86
C CYS A 28 21.98 -30.52 -24.40
N GLY A 29 22.28 -29.50 -23.60
CA GLY A 29 23.10 -28.38 -24.04
C GLY A 29 23.24 -27.29 -22.97
N GLY A 30 24.09 -26.31 -23.29
CA GLY A 30 24.46 -25.20 -22.43
C GLY A 30 25.95 -24.85 -22.59
N ILE A 31 26.31 -23.60 -22.32
CA ILE A 31 27.71 -23.22 -22.04
C ILE A 31 28.23 -24.09 -20.90
N ASP A 32 29.46 -24.58 -21.05
CA ASP A 32 30.16 -25.52 -20.15
C ASP A 32 29.49 -26.91 -19.93
N TRP A 33 28.41 -27.24 -20.65
CA TRP A 33 27.82 -28.58 -20.64
C TRP A 33 28.71 -29.59 -21.39
N THR A 34 29.25 -30.56 -20.67
CA THR A 34 30.10 -31.65 -21.21
C THR A 34 29.36 -32.98 -21.38
N GLY A 35 28.07 -33.02 -21.06
CA GLY A 35 27.22 -34.21 -21.15
C GLY A 35 26.65 -34.46 -22.57
N PRO A 36 25.66 -35.38 -22.70
CA PRO A 36 25.04 -35.69 -23.99
C PRO A 36 24.42 -34.45 -24.65
N THR A 37 24.61 -34.30 -25.96
CA THR A 37 24.12 -33.14 -26.76
C THR A 37 23.00 -33.48 -27.75
N THR A 38 22.52 -34.73 -27.71
CA THR A 38 21.38 -35.20 -28.52
C THR A 38 20.35 -35.86 -27.63
N CYS A 39 19.09 -35.88 -28.08
CA CYS A 39 17.96 -36.38 -27.32
C CYS A 39 17.50 -37.76 -27.79
N VAL A 40 16.81 -38.50 -26.92
CA VAL A 40 16.13 -39.76 -27.29
C VAL A 40 15.01 -39.53 -28.31
N ALA A 41 14.74 -40.54 -29.14
CA ALA A 41 13.79 -40.44 -30.24
C ALA A 41 12.37 -40.06 -29.76
N GLY A 42 11.71 -39.17 -30.51
CA GLY A 42 10.43 -38.54 -30.13
C GLY A 42 10.58 -37.21 -29.39
N THR A 43 11.78 -36.86 -28.93
CA THR A 43 12.08 -35.61 -28.22
C THR A 43 13.13 -34.78 -28.97
N THR A 44 13.09 -33.45 -28.80
CA THR A 44 13.99 -32.49 -29.46
C THR A 44 14.73 -31.67 -28.41
N CYS A 45 16.01 -31.37 -28.66
CA CYS A 45 16.77 -30.48 -27.78
C CYS A 45 16.33 -29.03 -27.98
N VAL A 46 15.65 -28.46 -26.98
CA VAL A 46 15.17 -27.08 -26.98
C VAL A 46 16.08 -26.24 -26.08
N VAL A 47 16.66 -25.17 -26.65
CA VAL A 47 17.47 -24.21 -25.90
C VAL A 47 16.55 -23.38 -25.02
N SER A 48 16.74 -23.46 -23.70
CA SER A 48 15.98 -22.66 -22.72
C SER A 48 16.69 -21.34 -22.43
N ASN A 49 18.02 -21.37 -22.29
CA ASN A 49 18.90 -20.21 -22.17
C ASN A 49 20.35 -20.59 -22.58
N PRO A 50 21.32 -19.65 -22.65
CA PRO A 50 22.68 -19.97 -23.08
C PRO A 50 23.40 -21.05 -22.26
N TYR A 51 23.02 -21.27 -20.99
CA TYR A 51 23.62 -22.25 -20.09
C TYR A 51 22.80 -23.55 -19.97
N TYR A 52 21.62 -23.64 -20.59
CA TYR A 52 20.73 -24.80 -20.43
C TYR A 52 19.83 -25.05 -21.64
N SER A 53 19.88 -26.28 -22.16
CA SER A 53 18.96 -26.83 -23.16
C SER A 53 18.40 -28.17 -22.69
N GLN A 54 17.14 -28.50 -23.00
CA GLN A 54 16.45 -29.68 -22.48
C GLN A 54 15.75 -30.49 -23.59
N CYS A 55 15.68 -31.81 -23.45
CA CYS A 55 14.95 -32.68 -24.36
C CYS A 55 13.44 -32.64 -24.09
N LEU A 56 12.66 -32.04 -24.99
CA LEU A 56 11.20 -31.90 -24.86
C LEU A 56 10.47 -32.73 -25.94
N PRO A 57 9.31 -33.36 -25.64
CA PRO A 57 8.52 -34.09 -26.63
C PRO A 57 8.13 -33.26 -27.86
N GLY A 58 8.29 -33.84 -29.06
CA GLY A 58 7.82 -33.23 -30.29
C GLY A 58 6.32 -33.41 -30.47
N ALA A 59 5.60 -32.30 -30.70
CA ALA A 59 4.14 -32.34 -30.88
C ALA A 59 3.73 -33.15 -32.13
N SER A 60 2.98 -34.24 -31.91
CA SER A 60 2.35 -35.03 -32.98
C SER A 60 1.02 -34.41 -33.41
N ASN A 61 0.74 -34.39 -34.71
CA ASN A 61 -0.45 -33.75 -35.26
C ASN A 61 -1.74 -34.52 -34.92
N PRO A 62 -2.83 -33.85 -34.51
CA PRO A 62 -4.13 -34.49 -34.37
C PRO A 62 -4.77 -34.79 -35.75
N PRO A 63 -5.56 -35.87 -35.88
CA PRO A 63 -6.26 -36.22 -37.13
C PRO A 63 -7.49 -35.33 -37.40
N PRO A 64 -8.00 -35.28 -38.65
CA PRO A 64 -9.12 -34.42 -39.03
C PRO A 64 -10.48 -34.88 -38.47
N PRO A 65 -11.43 -33.95 -38.24
CA PRO A 65 -12.72 -34.25 -37.62
C PRO A 65 -13.75 -34.91 -38.56
N PRO A 66 -14.71 -35.70 -38.04
CA PRO A 66 -15.81 -36.29 -38.81
C PRO A 66 -16.93 -35.28 -39.17
N PRO A 67 -17.78 -35.59 -40.16
CA PRO A 67 -18.88 -34.71 -40.60
C PRO A 67 -20.08 -34.66 -39.62
N PRO A 68 -20.90 -33.60 -39.66
CA PRO A 68 -21.95 -33.35 -38.67
C PRO A 68 -23.26 -34.12 -38.91
N THR A 69 -23.93 -34.49 -37.82
CA THR A 69 -25.34 -34.93 -37.77
C THR A 69 -26.21 -33.89 -37.05
N SER A 70 -27.55 -34.00 -37.18
CA SER A 70 -28.44 -32.82 -37.15
C SER A 70 -29.66 -32.91 -36.22
N THR A 71 -30.00 -31.76 -35.60
CA THR A 71 -31.35 -31.34 -35.10
C THR A 71 -31.97 -32.10 -33.92
N PRO A 72 -33.03 -31.57 -33.23
CA PRO A 72 -33.62 -30.22 -33.26
C PRO A 72 -33.96 -29.56 -31.88
N GLY A 73 -33.72 -28.24 -31.76
CA GLY A 73 -34.80 -27.24 -31.55
C GLY A 73 -35.49 -26.98 -30.19
N SER A 74 -35.16 -25.81 -29.60
CA SER A 74 -36.11 -24.85 -28.95
C SER A 74 -36.72 -25.19 -27.57
N PRO A 75 -37.27 -24.20 -26.81
CA PRO A 75 -37.55 -22.79 -27.18
C PRO A 75 -36.80 -21.71 -26.38
N THR A 76 -36.94 -20.47 -26.86
CA THR A 76 -36.43 -19.23 -26.26
C THR A 76 -37.32 -18.69 -25.14
N SER A 77 -36.72 -18.02 -24.16
CA SER A 77 -37.39 -17.04 -23.30
C SER A 77 -36.71 -15.67 -23.45
N SER A 78 -37.51 -14.61 -23.55
CA SER A 78 -37.03 -13.24 -23.83
C SER A 78 -37.09 -12.37 -22.58
N SER A 79 -35.93 -11.95 -22.07
CA SER A 79 -35.84 -10.84 -21.10
C SER A 79 -35.26 -9.60 -21.77
N SER A 80 -35.98 -8.48 -21.68
CA SER A 80 -35.61 -7.21 -22.31
C SER A 80 -34.59 -6.44 -21.47
N GLY A 81 -33.36 -6.96 -21.38
CA GLY A 81 -32.22 -6.23 -20.82
C GLY A 81 -31.80 -5.10 -21.75
N SER A 82 -31.97 -3.85 -21.32
CA SER A 82 -31.54 -2.67 -22.09
C SER A 82 -30.03 -2.66 -22.28
N SER A 83 -29.56 -2.85 -23.52
CA SER A 83 -28.12 -2.82 -23.82
C SER A 83 -27.53 -1.44 -23.50
N PRO A 84 -26.45 -1.34 -22.70
CA PRO A 84 -25.73 -0.09 -22.56
C PRO A 84 -25.13 0.28 -23.92
N THR A 85 -25.50 1.44 -24.46
CA THR A 85 -24.90 1.99 -25.67
C THR A 85 -23.41 2.22 -25.45
N GLY A 86 -22.57 1.74 -26.36
CA GLY A 86 -21.11 1.79 -26.22
C GLY A 86 -20.56 3.22 -26.18
N GLY A 87 -20.40 3.75 -24.97
CA GLY A 87 -19.59 4.94 -24.69
C GLY A 87 -18.12 4.55 -24.49
N SER A 88 -17.20 5.42 -24.90
CA SER A 88 -15.77 5.26 -24.63
C SER A 88 -15.49 5.52 -23.13
N GLY A 89 -15.59 4.46 -22.33
CA GLY A 89 -15.32 4.50 -20.89
C GLY A 89 -13.92 5.02 -20.58
N LYS A 90 -13.85 6.12 -19.82
CA LYS A 90 -12.61 6.73 -19.35
C LYS A 90 -12.07 5.92 -18.17
N LEU A 91 -10.88 5.34 -18.28
CA LEU A 91 -10.43 4.26 -17.37
C LEU A 91 -10.30 4.72 -15.91
N ASN A 92 -9.69 5.88 -15.66
CA ASN A 92 -9.60 6.43 -14.31
C ASN A 92 -10.97 6.77 -13.72
N ALA A 93 -11.87 7.38 -14.50
CA ALA A 93 -13.24 7.66 -14.06
C ALA A 93 -14.01 6.37 -13.69
N ALA A 94 -13.80 5.28 -14.45
CA ALA A 94 -14.39 3.98 -14.13
C ALA A 94 -13.78 3.35 -12.86
N ALA A 95 -12.46 3.45 -12.67
CA ALA A 95 -11.78 2.97 -11.47
C ALA A 95 -12.23 3.75 -10.22
N GLN A 96 -12.35 5.08 -10.31
CA GLN A 96 -12.85 5.92 -9.22
C GLN A 96 -14.33 5.66 -8.91
N ALA A 97 -15.17 5.40 -9.91
CA ALA A 97 -16.55 4.94 -9.70
C ALA A 97 -16.62 3.56 -9.03
N ALA A 98 -15.60 2.72 -9.19
CA ALA A 98 -15.43 1.43 -8.50
C ALA A 98 -14.74 1.55 -7.12
N GLY A 99 -14.51 2.77 -6.61
CA GLY A 99 -13.91 3.02 -5.30
C GLY A 99 -12.39 2.88 -5.25
N LYS A 100 -11.71 2.87 -6.40
CA LYS A 100 -10.24 2.93 -6.49
C LYS A 100 -9.75 4.38 -6.51
N LEU A 101 -8.52 4.59 -6.06
CA LEU A 101 -7.89 5.91 -6.06
C LEU A 101 -7.56 6.37 -7.49
N TYR A 102 -7.01 5.46 -8.31
CA TYR A 102 -6.63 5.75 -9.69
C TYR A 102 -6.69 4.56 -10.65
N PHE A 103 -6.83 4.85 -11.94
CA PHE A 103 -6.18 4.13 -13.03
C PHE A 103 -5.12 5.05 -13.65
N GLY A 104 -3.92 4.56 -13.96
CA GLY A 104 -2.79 5.38 -14.42
C GLY A 104 -1.95 4.74 -15.51
N SER A 105 -0.90 5.45 -15.94
CA SER A 105 0.07 5.01 -16.94
C SER A 105 1.48 5.43 -16.53
N ALA A 106 2.47 4.62 -16.84
CA ALA A 106 3.84 5.12 -16.95
C ALA A 106 4.04 5.95 -18.22
N THR A 107 5.15 6.70 -18.27
CA THR A 107 5.67 7.42 -19.44
C THR A 107 7.17 7.72 -19.24
N ASP A 108 7.91 7.96 -20.31
CA ASP A 108 9.28 8.46 -20.30
C ASP A 108 9.41 9.79 -21.07
N ASN A 109 10.45 10.56 -20.76
CA ASN A 109 10.63 11.95 -21.19
C ASN A 109 10.65 12.16 -22.72
N SER A 110 10.96 11.11 -23.50
CA SER A 110 10.98 11.17 -24.97
C SER A 110 9.57 11.26 -25.59
N GLU A 111 8.58 10.61 -24.96
CA GLU A 111 7.19 10.52 -25.44
C GLU A 111 6.45 11.84 -25.30
N LEU A 112 6.85 12.67 -24.33
CA LEU A 112 6.26 14.00 -24.07
C LEU A 112 6.41 14.98 -25.25
N SER A 113 7.18 14.62 -26.27
CA SER A 113 7.27 15.33 -27.56
C SER A 113 6.15 14.96 -28.56
N ASP A 114 5.53 13.78 -28.42
CA ASP A 114 4.44 13.35 -29.28
C ASP A 114 3.09 13.93 -28.79
N THR A 115 2.57 14.89 -29.56
CA THR A 115 1.32 15.58 -29.25
C THR A 115 0.09 14.65 -29.32
N ALA A 116 0.09 13.60 -30.14
CA ALA A 116 -1.01 12.64 -30.20
C ALA A 116 -1.02 11.75 -28.95
N TYR A 117 0.16 11.29 -28.53
CA TYR A 117 0.35 10.54 -27.28
C TYR A 117 -0.06 11.37 -26.05
N VAL A 118 0.54 12.55 -25.89
CA VAL A 118 0.29 13.48 -24.78
C VAL A 118 -1.19 13.90 -24.69
N ASN A 119 -1.91 13.98 -25.81
CA ASN A 119 -3.35 14.29 -25.80
C ASN A 119 -4.22 13.21 -25.15
N ILE A 120 -3.78 11.95 -25.11
CA ILE A 120 -4.48 10.87 -24.38
C ILE A 120 -3.92 10.79 -22.95
N LEU A 121 -2.58 10.86 -22.77
CA LEU A 121 -1.94 10.73 -21.46
C LEU A 121 -2.40 11.79 -20.44
N LYS A 122 -2.61 13.03 -20.89
CA LYS A 122 -2.99 14.16 -20.00
C LYS A 122 -4.45 14.19 -19.56
N ASP A 123 -5.30 13.34 -20.13
CA ASP A 123 -6.72 13.30 -19.76
C ASP A 123 -6.86 12.60 -18.39
N SER A 124 -7.08 13.37 -17.33
CA SER A 124 -7.20 12.84 -15.97
C SER A 124 -8.46 11.99 -15.72
N GLN A 125 -9.43 11.97 -16.65
CA GLN A 125 -10.48 10.96 -16.64
C GLN A 125 -10.00 9.63 -17.25
N GLN A 126 -9.05 9.69 -18.20
CA GLN A 126 -8.42 8.51 -18.79
C GLN A 126 -7.36 7.90 -17.86
N PHE A 127 -6.41 8.71 -17.36
CA PHE A 127 -5.34 8.32 -16.45
C PHE A 127 -5.23 9.34 -15.32
N GLY A 128 -5.59 8.96 -14.10
CA GLY A 128 -5.52 9.80 -12.90
C GLY A 128 -4.17 9.75 -12.18
N GLN A 129 -3.21 8.98 -12.69
CA GLN A 129 -1.89 8.79 -12.09
C GLN A 129 -0.83 8.58 -13.17
N ILE A 130 0.37 9.10 -12.93
CA ILE A 130 1.55 9.01 -13.80
C ILE A 130 2.76 8.45 -13.04
N THR A 131 3.53 7.55 -13.67
CA THR A 131 4.84 7.05 -13.19
C THR A 131 5.93 7.43 -14.19
N PRO A 132 7.05 8.07 -13.80
CA PRO A 132 8.23 8.21 -14.64
C PRO A 132 8.92 6.85 -14.79
N ALA A 133 8.98 6.30 -16.01
CA ALA A 133 9.52 4.95 -16.24
C ALA A 133 11.05 4.85 -16.01
N ASN A 134 11.79 5.95 -16.19
CA ASN A 134 13.25 5.99 -16.03
C ASN A 134 13.79 7.20 -15.25
N SER A 135 13.23 8.39 -15.44
CA SER A 135 13.84 9.65 -14.96
C SER A 135 13.76 9.92 -13.44
N MET A 136 13.33 8.95 -12.64
CA MET A 136 13.45 8.94 -11.18
C MET A 136 14.26 7.75 -10.62
N LYS A 137 14.93 6.95 -11.48
CA LYS A 137 15.88 5.90 -11.08
C LYS A 137 17.25 6.49 -10.68
N TRP A 138 18.12 5.67 -10.08
CA TRP A 138 19.39 6.12 -9.49
C TRP A 138 20.33 6.74 -10.54
N ASP A 139 20.56 6.08 -11.68
CA ASP A 139 21.47 6.59 -12.73
C ASP A 139 21.02 7.94 -13.31
N ALA A 140 19.71 8.13 -13.47
CA ALA A 140 19.09 9.36 -13.94
C ALA A 140 19.13 10.50 -12.91
N THR A 141 19.10 10.20 -11.61
CA THR A 141 18.97 11.21 -10.53
C THR A 141 20.26 11.53 -9.80
N GLU A 142 21.21 10.59 -9.67
CA GLU A 142 22.54 10.81 -9.05
C GLU A 142 23.67 10.19 -9.92
N PRO A 143 23.87 10.68 -11.16
CA PRO A 143 24.88 10.13 -12.09
C PRO A 143 26.33 10.25 -11.59
N SER A 144 26.59 11.01 -10.53
CA SER A 144 27.86 11.06 -9.82
C SER A 144 27.61 11.36 -8.34
N ARG A 145 28.35 10.71 -7.43
CA ARG A 145 28.11 10.76 -5.97
C ARG A 145 27.96 12.19 -5.44
N GLY A 146 26.85 12.45 -4.76
CA GLY A 146 26.50 13.78 -4.21
C GLY A 146 26.09 14.82 -5.25
N THR A 147 26.05 14.47 -6.54
CA THR A 147 25.71 15.37 -7.66
C THR A 147 24.38 14.95 -8.26
N PHE A 148 23.30 15.51 -7.71
CA PHE A 148 21.94 15.19 -8.14
C PHE A 148 21.48 16.03 -9.34
N THR A 149 20.60 15.46 -10.16
CA THR A 149 19.88 16.17 -11.23
C THR A 149 18.43 15.70 -11.30
N PHE A 150 17.49 16.62 -11.21
CA PHE A 150 16.05 16.31 -11.19
C PHE A 150 15.31 16.73 -12.47
N THR A 151 15.96 17.46 -13.38
CA THR A 151 15.37 18.09 -14.59
C THR A 151 14.40 17.21 -15.39
N GLN A 152 14.69 15.92 -15.53
CA GLN A 152 13.83 15.00 -16.29
C GLN A 152 12.64 14.48 -15.46
N GLY A 153 12.85 14.04 -14.22
CA GLY A 153 11.77 13.65 -13.32
C GLY A 153 10.84 14.82 -12.97
N ASP A 154 11.40 16.03 -12.81
CA ASP A 154 10.66 17.29 -12.66
C ASP A 154 9.74 17.56 -13.86
N GLN A 155 10.12 17.22 -15.09
CA GLN A 155 9.27 17.39 -16.27
C GLN A 155 7.99 16.55 -16.15
N ILE A 156 8.11 15.28 -15.72
CA ILE A 156 6.97 14.36 -15.55
C ILE A 156 6.16 14.70 -14.28
N ALA A 157 6.82 15.08 -13.18
CA ALA A 157 6.15 15.55 -11.97
C ALA A 157 5.32 16.82 -12.22
N ASN A 158 5.87 17.79 -12.97
CA ASN A 158 5.14 19.00 -13.37
C ASN A 158 4.01 18.68 -14.37
N PHE A 159 4.18 17.71 -15.28
CA PHE A 159 3.11 17.25 -16.16
C PHE A 159 1.93 16.68 -15.36
N ALA A 160 2.18 15.73 -14.46
CA ALA A 160 1.15 15.13 -13.62
C ALA A 160 0.39 16.21 -12.81
N LYS A 161 1.14 17.11 -12.17
CA LYS A 161 0.62 18.25 -11.40
C LYS A 161 -0.24 19.21 -12.22
N GLN A 162 0.15 19.52 -13.47
CA GLN A 162 -0.61 20.41 -14.36
C GLN A 162 -1.96 19.81 -14.78
N ASN A 163 -2.04 18.48 -14.91
CA ASN A 163 -3.24 17.76 -15.34
C ASN A 163 -4.15 17.30 -14.18
N GLY A 164 -3.72 17.50 -12.92
CA GLY A 164 -4.43 17.01 -11.73
C GLY A 164 -4.28 15.50 -11.51
N GLN A 165 -3.17 14.91 -11.95
CA GLN A 165 -2.84 13.50 -11.84
C GLN A 165 -1.94 13.26 -10.62
N LEU A 166 -2.10 12.11 -9.94
CA LEU A 166 -1.19 11.65 -8.90
C LEU A 166 0.16 11.25 -9.51
N LEU A 167 1.25 11.44 -8.77
CA LEU A 167 2.59 10.97 -9.15
C LEU A 167 2.96 9.73 -8.33
N ARG A 168 3.54 8.72 -8.96
CA ARG A 168 4.33 7.68 -8.27
C ARG A 168 5.80 7.89 -8.62
N GLY A 169 6.66 7.96 -7.61
CA GLY A 169 8.11 7.99 -7.79
C GLY A 169 8.67 6.58 -7.95
N HIS A 170 9.45 6.35 -9.00
CA HIS A 170 10.03 5.05 -9.34
C HIS A 170 11.47 5.25 -9.84
N ASN A 171 12.51 4.76 -9.16
CA ASN A 171 12.54 4.08 -7.87
C ASN A 171 13.83 4.46 -7.12
N CYS A 172 13.86 4.32 -5.79
CA CYS A 172 15.00 4.79 -4.99
C CYS A 172 16.18 3.79 -4.92
N VAL A 173 15.91 2.49 -4.85
CA VAL A 173 16.94 1.45 -4.75
C VAL A 173 16.55 0.22 -5.57
N TRP A 174 17.38 -0.09 -6.54
CA TRP A 174 17.25 -1.24 -7.45
C TRP A 174 18.64 -1.70 -7.87
N TYR A 175 18.80 -2.98 -8.20
CA TYR A 175 20.09 -3.53 -8.63
C TYR A 175 20.50 -3.10 -10.05
N ASN A 176 19.52 -2.66 -10.86
CA ASN A 176 19.67 -2.26 -12.26
C ASN A 176 19.53 -0.73 -12.40
N GLN A 177 19.99 -0.18 -13.52
CA GLN A 177 20.06 1.28 -13.75
C GLN A 177 20.74 2.04 -12.59
N LEU A 178 21.83 1.44 -12.09
CA LEU A 178 22.73 2.04 -11.12
C LEU A 178 23.84 2.83 -11.83
N PRO A 179 24.21 4.03 -11.34
CA PRO A 179 25.35 4.74 -11.86
C PRO A 179 26.64 3.98 -11.48
N SER A 180 27.61 3.94 -12.40
CA SER A 180 28.78 3.06 -12.29
C SER A 180 29.66 3.28 -11.05
N TRP A 181 29.55 4.44 -10.38
CA TRP A 181 30.24 4.75 -9.12
C TRP A 181 29.63 4.02 -7.90
N VAL A 182 28.37 3.58 -7.97
CA VAL A 182 27.76 2.70 -6.96
C VAL A 182 28.25 1.28 -7.17
N SER A 183 27.99 0.70 -8.36
CA SER A 183 28.28 -0.70 -8.67
C SER A 183 29.76 -1.07 -8.55
N ASN A 184 30.68 -0.16 -8.93
CA ASN A 184 32.12 -0.38 -8.86
C ASN A 184 32.78 0.32 -7.64
N GLY A 185 32.00 0.83 -6.70
CA GLY A 185 32.50 1.72 -5.64
C GLY A 185 33.35 1.07 -4.55
N GLY A 186 33.29 -0.26 -4.39
CA GLY A 186 34.10 -1.01 -3.42
C GLY A 186 33.85 -0.59 -1.95
N PHE A 187 32.65 -0.08 -1.64
CA PHE A 187 32.35 0.55 -0.37
C PHE A 187 32.21 -0.45 0.78
N ASN A 188 32.61 -0.05 1.99
CA ASN A 188 32.29 -0.79 3.21
C ASN A 188 30.83 -0.53 3.64
N SER A 189 30.32 -1.38 4.54
CA SER A 189 28.92 -1.37 5.00
C SER A 189 28.44 0.00 5.51
N SER A 190 29.22 0.67 6.37
CA SER A 190 28.90 2.03 6.86
C SER A 190 28.82 3.07 5.71
N THR A 191 29.75 2.99 4.75
CA THR A 191 29.80 3.91 3.60
C THR A 191 28.63 3.67 2.64
N LEU A 192 28.27 2.42 2.33
CA LEU A 192 27.15 2.14 1.42
C LEU A 192 25.79 2.41 2.09
N SER A 193 25.64 2.14 3.39
CA SER A 193 24.44 2.51 4.14
C SER A 193 24.23 4.04 4.12
N SER A 194 25.30 4.80 4.32
CA SER A 194 25.29 6.26 4.20
C SER A 194 24.93 6.74 2.78
N ILE A 195 25.40 6.04 1.74
CA ILE A 195 25.05 6.32 0.34
C ILE A 195 23.56 6.05 0.07
N VAL A 196 23.04 4.88 0.45
CA VAL A 196 21.62 4.51 0.28
C VAL A 196 20.70 5.49 1.00
N SER A 197 21.04 5.83 2.25
CA SER A 197 20.29 6.82 3.05
C SER A 197 20.30 8.21 2.40
N ASN A 198 21.47 8.69 1.98
CA ASN A 198 21.62 9.98 1.32
C ASN A 198 20.87 10.05 -0.02
N HIS A 199 20.99 9.02 -0.86
CA HIS A 199 20.32 8.96 -2.15
C HIS A 199 18.80 8.98 -1.99
N CYS A 200 18.25 7.98 -1.29
CA CYS A 200 16.82 7.83 -1.11
C CYS A 200 16.21 9.06 -0.40
N GLY A 201 16.86 9.56 0.67
CA GLY A 201 16.41 10.74 1.39
C GLY A 201 16.42 12.02 0.53
N THR A 202 17.42 12.20 -0.36
CA THR A 202 17.50 13.38 -1.23
C THR A 202 16.48 13.32 -2.36
N VAL A 203 16.32 12.16 -3.02
CA VAL A 203 15.35 11.98 -4.12
C VAL A 203 13.91 12.13 -3.59
N VAL A 204 13.53 11.41 -2.53
CA VAL A 204 12.19 11.53 -1.91
C VAL A 204 11.96 12.94 -1.36
N GLY A 205 13.00 13.57 -0.81
CA GLY A 205 12.94 14.92 -0.24
C GLY A 205 12.70 16.02 -1.28
N HIS A 206 13.25 15.89 -2.49
CA HIS A 206 13.01 16.81 -3.60
C HIS A 206 11.56 16.77 -4.10
N TYR A 207 10.96 15.58 -4.18
CA TYR A 207 9.57 15.39 -4.61
C TYR A 207 8.54 15.38 -3.46
N LYS A 208 8.94 15.85 -2.27
CA LYS A 208 8.10 15.90 -1.06
C LYS A 208 6.75 16.58 -1.31
N GLY A 209 5.67 15.91 -0.93
CA GLY A 209 4.29 16.39 -1.13
C GLY A 209 3.84 16.45 -2.60
N GLN A 210 4.63 15.96 -3.56
CA GLN A 210 4.25 15.83 -4.97
C GLN A 210 3.93 14.37 -5.33
N ALA A 211 4.71 13.41 -4.81
CA ALA A 211 4.46 11.99 -4.97
C ALA A 211 3.37 11.48 -4.01
N TYR A 212 2.41 10.72 -4.51
CA TYR A 212 1.50 9.92 -3.69
C TYR A 212 2.24 8.74 -3.06
N ALA A 213 3.03 8.03 -3.87
CA ALA A 213 3.80 6.85 -3.46
C ALA A 213 5.21 6.86 -4.04
N TRP A 214 6.10 6.12 -3.39
CA TRP A 214 7.46 5.83 -3.81
C TRP A 214 7.71 4.34 -3.81
N ASP A 215 8.14 3.80 -4.95
CA ASP A 215 8.81 2.51 -5.01
C ASP A 215 10.21 2.70 -4.41
N VAL A 216 10.34 2.42 -3.10
CA VAL A 216 11.58 2.67 -2.36
C VAL A 216 12.58 1.56 -2.63
N ILE A 217 12.11 0.31 -2.62
CA ILE A 217 12.89 -0.88 -2.96
C ILE A 217 12.23 -1.57 -4.15
N ASN A 218 13.02 -1.88 -5.17
CA ASN A 218 12.58 -2.61 -6.35
C ASN A 218 13.36 -3.94 -6.48
N GLU A 219 12.64 -5.04 -6.70
CA GLU A 219 13.17 -6.34 -7.15
C GLU A 219 14.27 -6.99 -6.28
N ALA A 220 14.15 -6.88 -4.95
CA ALA A 220 15.16 -7.36 -3.99
C ALA A 220 15.34 -8.90 -3.93
N PHE A 221 14.46 -9.67 -4.57
CA PHE A 221 14.49 -11.14 -4.53
C PHE A 221 14.68 -11.77 -5.93
N ASN A 222 15.25 -12.98 -5.92
CA ASN A 222 15.24 -13.91 -7.04
C ASN A 222 13.90 -14.69 -7.07
N ASP A 223 13.61 -15.39 -8.16
CA ASP A 223 12.33 -16.11 -8.34
C ASP A 223 12.14 -17.32 -7.40
N ASP A 224 13.23 -17.86 -6.84
CA ASP A 224 13.21 -18.87 -5.78
C ASP A 224 12.98 -18.29 -4.37
N GLY A 225 12.79 -16.97 -4.24
CA GLY A 225 12.60 -16.27 -2.97
C GLY A 225 13.89 -16.04 -2.16
N THR A 226 15.06 -16.39 -2.68
CA THR A 226 16.34 -15.96 -2.11
C THR A 226 16.60 -14.47 -2.40
N TRP A 227 17.41 -13.83 -1.56
CA TRP A 227 17.83 -12.45 -1.80
C TRP A 227 18.70 -12.34 -3.05
N ARG A 228 18.48 -11.29 -3.83
CA ARG A 228 19.31 -11.00 -5.01
C ARG A 228 20.74 -10.68 -4.57
N SER A 229 21.73 -11.30 -5.21
CA SER A 229 23.14 -10.95 -4.97
C SER A 229 23.49 -9.71 -5.79
N ASP A 230 23.48 -8.55 -5.13
CA ASP A 230 23.85 -7.26 -5.70
C ASP A 230 24.76 -6.47 -4.75
N VAL A 231 25.16 -5.26 -5.15
CA VAL A 231 26.07 -4.39 -4.37
C VAL A 231 25.50 -4.02 -3.00
N PHE A 232 24.18 -3.95 -2.84
CA PHE A 232 23.54 -3.64 -1.56
C PHE A 232 23.49 -4.87 -0.67
N TYR A 233 22.93 -5.98 -1.16
CA TYR A 233 22.79 -7.20 -0.34
C TYR A 233 24.16 -7.77 0.07
N ASN A 234 25.13 -7.81 -0.84
CA ASN A 234 26.47 -8.35 -0.55
C ASN A 234 27.28 -7.49 0.45
N THR A 235 26.86 -6.24 0.72
CA THR A 235 27.58 -5.26 1.55
C THR A 235 26.84 -4.86 2.83
N LEU A 236 25.50 -4.93 2.81
CA LEU A 236 24.58 -4.48 3.87
C LEU A 236 23.70 -5.61 4.42
N GLY A 237 23.78 -6.83 3.84
CA GLY A 237 22.80 -7.88 4.08
C GLY A 237 21.40 -7.39 3.74
N THR A 238 20.41 -7.71 4.57
CA THR A 238 19.04 -7.23 4.42
C THR A 238 18.83 -5.78 4.87
N GLY A 239 19.83 -5.16 5.51
CA GLY A 239 19.70 -3.86 6.18
C GLY A 239 19.41 -2.69 5.26
N PHE A 240 19.80 -2.76 3.97
CA PHE A 240 19.57 -1.67 3.02
C PHE A 240 18.09 -1.32 2.84
N VAL A 241 17.21 -2.32 2.95
CA VAL A 241 15.75 -2.14 2.87
C VAL A 241 15.26 -1.20 3.96
N ALA A 242 15.69 -1.44 5.21
CA ALA A 242 15.32 -0.60 6.34
C ALA A 242 15.95 0.79 6.24
N THR A 243 17.22 0.88 5.84
CA THR A 243 17.92 2.16 5.61
C THR A 243 17.17 3.05 4.61
N ALA A 244 16.78 2.51 3.45
CA ALA A 244 16.09 3.27 2.43
C ALA A 244 14.68 3.70 2.87
N LEU A 245 13.89 2.79 3.46
CA LEU A 245 12.53 3.10 3.94
C LEU A 245 12.54 4.15 5.06
N GLN A 246 13.50 4.09 5.99
CA GLN A 246 13.65 5.10 7.05
C GLN A 246 14.09 6.45 6.49
N ALA A 247 15.01 6.47 5.50
CA ALA A 247 15.40 7.71 4.82
C ALA A 247 14.22 8.34 4.05
N ALA A 248 13.47 7.54 3.29
CA ALA A 248 12.27 7.98 2.58
C ALA A 248 11.21 8.57 3.53
N ARG A 249 10.90 7.89 4.65
CA ARG A 249 9.93 8.39 5.65
C ARG A 249 10.39 9.67 6.33
N THR A 250 11.69 9.80 6.58
CA THR A 250 12.27 11.02 7.17
C THR A 250 12.19 12.19 6.19
N ALA A 251 12.42 11.93 4.90
CA ALA A 251 12.30 12.90 3.84
C ALA A 251 10.85 13.33 3.60
N ASP A 252 9.91 12.40 3.39
CA ASP A 252 8.47 12.67 3.33
C ASP A 252 7.65 11.78 4.31
N PRO A 253 7.17 12.35 5.41
CA PRO A 253 6.26 11.68 6.35
C PRO A 253 4.90 11.26 5.74
N ASN A 254 4.48 11.83 4.61
CA ASN A 254 3.13 11.64 4.06
C ASN A 254 3.08 10.72 2.83
N ALA A 255 4.18 10.59 2.08
CA ALA A 255 4.24 9.74 0.89
C ALA A 255 4.15 8.25 1.26
N LYS A 256 3.49 7.46 0.43
CA LYS A 256 3.32 6.02 0.62
C LYS A 256 4.56 5.26 0.22
N LEU A 257 5.14 4.47 1.12
CA LEU A 257 6.40 3.75 0.88
C LEU A 257 6.13 2.30 0.47
N TYR A 258 6.55 1.96 -0.74
CA TYR A 258 6.30 0.68 -1.39
C TYR A 258 7.58 -0.16 -1.52
N ILE A 259 7.38 -1.48 -1.45
CA ILE A 259 8.28 -2.48 -2.05
C ILE A 259 7.61 -2.97 -3.33
N ASN A 260 8.33 -2.97 -4.44
CA ASN A 260 7.80 -3.27 -5.78
C ASN A 260 8.59 -4.43 -6.41
N ASP A 261 7.90 -5.39 -7.03
CA ASP A 261 8.55 -6.59 -7.61
C ASP A 261 7.67 -7.30 -8.67
N TYR A 262 8.29 -8.10 -9.54
CA TYR A 262 7.63 -9.04 -10.46
C TYR A 262 7.59 -10.47 -9.90
N ASN A 263 6.81 -11.36 -10.51
CA ASN A 263 6.60 -12.76 -10.11
C ASN A 263 6.09 -12.93 -8.67
N ILE A 264 5.62 -11.84 -8.04
CA ILE A 264 4.90 -11.84 -6.75
C ILE A 264 3.39 -11.76 -6.93
N GLU A 265 2.91 -11.86 -8.16
CA GLU A 265 1.49 -11.87 -8.52
C GLU A 265 0.81 -13.19 -8.11
N GLN A 266 1.56 -14.29 -8.06
CA GLN A 266 1.08 -15.60 -7.65
C GLN A 266 1.68 -16.06 -6.33
N SER A 267 0.95 -16.92 -5.61
CA SER A 267 1.47 -17.60 -4.43
C SER A 267 2.65 -18.50 -4.81
N GLY A 268 3.80 -18.28 -4.18
CA GLY A 268 5.06 -18.93 -4.52
C GLY A 268 6.21 -18.45 -3.62
N ALA A 269 7.43 -18.93 -3.87
CA ALA A 269 8.57 -18.64 -3.00
C ALA A 269 8.90 -17.15 -2.92
N LYS A 270 9.00 -16.45 -4.07
CA LYS A 270 9.24 -15.00 -4.14
C LYS A 270 8.16 -14.17 -3.45
N ALA A 271 6.88 -14.45 -3.72
CA ALA A 271 5.77 -13.78 -3.03
C ALA A 271 5.82 -14.01 -1.51
N THR A 272 6.15 -15.23 -1.07
CA THR A 272 6.31 -15.57 0.36
C THR A 272 7.48 -14.81 0.98
N ALA A 273 8.59 -14.64 0.24
CA ALA A 273 9.75 -13.86 0.69
C ALA A 273 9.41 -12.37 0.87
N VAL A 274 8.72 -11.75 -0.08
CA VAL A 274 8.25 -10.35 0.05
C VAL A 274 7.22 -10.20 1.17
N MET A 275 6.27 -11.13 1.32
CA MET A 275 5.34 -11.13 2.46
C MET A 275 6.06 -11.24 3.81
N ASN A 276 7.10 -12.08 3.90
CA ASN A 276 7.90 -12.23 5.12
C ASN A 276 8.82 -11.02 5.38
N LEU A 277 9.29 -10.35 4.33
CA LEU A 277 9.97 -9.06 4.45
C LEU A 277 9.03 -7.99 5.01
N VAL A 278 7.82 -7.84 4.46
CA VAL A 278 6.80 -6.88 4.96
C VAL A 278 6.45 -7.17 6.42
N LYS A 279 6.25 -8.45 6.80
CA LYS A 279 6.04 -8.83 8.23
C LYS A 279 7.21 -8.40 9.10
N THR A 280 8.45 -8.72 8.69
CA THR A 280 9.68 -8.37 9.42
C THR A 280 9.82 -6.85 9.60
N LEU A 281 9.62 -6.07 8.53
CA LEU A 281 9.70 -4.61 8.56
C LEU A 281 8.67 -4.03 9.53
N LYS A 282 7.42 -4.49 9.47
CA LYS A 282 6.36 -4.04 10.39
C LYS A 282 6.61 -4.46 11.84
N SER A 283 7.14 -5.66 12.09
CA SER A 283 7.53 -6.06 13.46
C SER A 283 8.71 -5.26 14.01
N SER A 284 9.59 -4.78 13.14
CA SER A 284 10.73 -3.92 13.48
C SER A 284 10.39 -2.42 13.43
N ASN A 285 9.11 -2.06 13.31
CA ASN A 285 8.62 -0.67 13.18
C ASN A 285 9.30 0.14 12.05
N VAL A 286 9.71 -0.53 10.98
CA VAL A 286 10.24 0.10 9.76
C VAL A 286 9.05 0.52 8.88
N PRO A 287 9.02 1.76 8.37
CA PRO A 287 7.86 2.28 7.66
C PRO A 287 7.73 1.66 6.27
N VAL A 288 6.78 0.74 6.11
CA VAL A 288 6.29 0.21 4.84
C VAL A 288 4.77 0.34 4.80
N ASP A 289 4.25 1.05 3.81
CA ASP A 289 2.81 1.29 3.67
C ASP A 289 2.16 0.37 2.65
N GLY A 290 2.90 -0.03 1.60
CA GLY A 290 2.34 -0.76 0.47
C GLY A 290 3.26 -1.77 -0.22
N VAL A 291 2.65 -2.59 -1.08
CA VAL A 291 3.33 -3.52 -2.00
C VAL A 291 2.85 -3.30 -3.43
N GLY A 292 3.80 -3.21 -4.35
CA GLY A 292 3.57 -3.01 -5.79
C GLY A 292 3.80 -4.32 -6.53
N LEU A 293 2.78 -4.78 -7.25
CA LEU A 293 2.84 -5.97 -8.08
C LEU A 293 3.03 -5.49 -9.52
N GLN A 294 4.24 -5.64 -10.06
CA GLN A 294 4.59 -5.13 -11.40
C GLN A 294 3.59 -5.65 -12.45
N SER A 295 3.23 -6.93 -12.40
CA SER A 295 2.19 -7.52 -13.27
C SER A 295 2.52 -7.52 -14.77
N HIS A 296 3.80 -7.69 -15.14
CA HIS A 296 4.27 -7.92 -16.51
C HIS A 296 3.88 -9.33 -17.01
N PHE A 297 2.62 -9.52 -17.37
CA PHE A 297 2.05 -10.83 -17.69
C PHE A 297 2.27 -11.25 -19.15
N ILE A 298 1.97 -12.53 -19.42
CA ILE A 298 1.89 -13.10 -20.77
C ILE A 298 0.42 -13.44 -21.06
N VAL A 299 -0.02 -13.21 -22.30
CA VAL A 299 -1.39 -13.52 -22.76
C VAL A 299 -1.76 -14.99 -22.49
N GLY A 300 -2.89 -15.20 -21.84
CA GLY A 300 -3.38 -16.51 -21.40
C GLY A 300 -2.69 -17.10 -20.17
N GLN A 301 -1.82 -16.33 -19.48
CA GLN A 301 -1.02 -16.79 -18.34
C GLN A 301 -1.20 -15.93 -17.07
N ILE A 302 -2.36 -15.28 -16.91
CA ILE A 302 -2.72 -14.64 -15.63
C ILE A 302 -2.88 -15.74 -14.56
N PRO A 303 -2.17 -15.68 -13.42
CA PRO A 303 -2.29 -16.68 -12.38
C PRO A 303 -3.71 -16.72 -11.80
N SER A 304 -4.29 -17.92 -11.67
CA SER A 304 -5.60 -18.11 -11.04
C SER A 304 -5.63 -17.68 -9.57
N SER A 305 -4.48 -17.67 -8.90
CA SER A 305 -4.28 -17.19 -7.54
C SER A 305 -4.08 -15.67 -7.42
N PHE A 306 -4.10 -14.89 -8.52
CA PHE A 306 -3.78 -13.46 -8.49
C PHE A 306 -4.64 -12.67 -7.48
N GLN A 307 -5.96 -12.88 -7.47
CA GLN A 307 -6.86 -12.21 -6.54
C GLN A 307 -6.59 -12.58 -5.07
N SER A 308 -6.36 -13.86 -4.77
CA SER A 308 -6.07 -14.31 -3.41
C SER A 308 -4.68 -13.86 -2.94
N ASN A 309 -3.72 -13.69 -3.85
CA ASN A 309 -2.39 -13.18 -3.53
C ASN A 309 -2.38 -11.66 -3.27
N ILE A 310 -3.14 -10.86 -4.04
CA ILE A 310 -3.44 -9.45 -3.72
C ILE A 310 -4.09 -9.35 -2.33
N ALA A 311 -5.06 -10.22 -2.03
CA ALA A 311 -5.71 -10.26 -0.72
C ALA A 311 -4.73 -10.65 0.41
N ALA A 312 -3.82 -11.59 0.17
CA ALA A 312 -2.80 -12.01 1.14
C ALA A 312 -1.79 -10.88 1.46
N PHE A 313 -1.37 -10.09 0.48
CA PHE A 313 -0.58 -8.88 0.74
C PHE A 313 -1.38 -7.83 1.53
N ALA A 314 -2.62 -7.53 1.12
CA ALA A 314 -3.48 -6.59 1.83
C ALA A 314 -3.76 -7.00 3.29
N ALA A 315 -3.86 -8.31 3.56
CA ALA A 315 -4.05 -8.87 4.90
C ALA A 315 -2.85 -8.63 5.85
N LEU A 316 -1.66 -8.27 5.33
CA LEU A 316 -0.55 -7.81 6.16
C LEU A 316 -0.78 -6.38 6.72
N GLY A 317 -1.89 -5.73 6.39
CA GLY A 317 -2.22 -4.37 6.79
C GLY A 317 -1.38 -3.33 6.04
N VAL A 318 -1.20 -3.54 4.74
CA VAL A 318 -0.55 -2.63 3.79
C VAL A 318 -1.49 -2.42 2.61
N GLU A 319 -1.38 -1.31 1.91
CA GLU A 319 -2.10 -1.11 0.64
C GLU A 319 -1.40 -1.83 -0.51
N VAL A 320 -2.15 -2.19 -1.55
CA VAL A 320 -1.64 -2.94 -2.70
C VAL A 320 -1.91 -2.12 -3.96
N ALA A 321 -0.96 -2.07 -4.87
CA ALA A 321 -1.15 -1.49 -6.19
C ALA A 321 -0.65 -2.44 -7.27
N ILE A 322 -1.32 -2.42 -8.42
CA ILE A 322 -0.79 -2.98 -9.65
C ILE A 322 -0.02 -1.85 -10.34
N THR A 323 1.28 -2.02 -10.57
CA THR A 323 2.21 -0.89 -10.76
C THR A 323 2.79 -0.76 -12.17
N GLU A 324 2.93 -1.86 -12.90
CA GLU A 324 3.65 -1.89 -14.19
C GLU A 324 2.92 -2.81 -15.22
N LEU A 325 1.59 -2.77 -15.25
CA LEU A 325 0.78 -3.75 -15.97
C LEU A 325 0.95 -3.68 -17.50
N ASP A 326 1.53 -4.74 -18.06
CA ASP A 326 1.43 -5.13 -19.46
C ASP A 326 1.03 -6.61 -19.59
N VAL A 327 0.47 -7.00 -20.74
CA VAL A 327 0.08 -8.40 -21.01
C VAL A 327 0.57 -8.78 -22.41
N ARG A 328 1.84 -9.18 -22.52
CA ARG A 328 2.52 -9.40 -23.80
C ARG A 328 2.12 -10.69 -24.51
N MET A 329 2.21 -10.68 -25.84
CA MET A 329 2.02 -11.86 -26.68
C MET A 329 3.19 -12.10 -27.63
N THR A 330 3.41 -13.35 -28.03
CA THR A 330 4.26 -13.70 -29.18
C THR A 330 3.69 -13.05 -30.45
N LEU A 331 4.56 -12.44 -31.25
CA LEU A 331 4.20 -11.75 -32.48
C LEU A 331 4.23 -12.71 -33.69
N PRO A 332 3.44 -12.45 -34.75
CA PRO A 332 2.49 -11.34 -34.90
C PRO A 332 1.22 -11.52 -34.04
N SER A 333 0.63 -10.40 -33.62
CA SER A 333 -0.68 -10.40 -32.95
C SER A 333 -1.77 -10.94 -33.89
N SER A 334 -2.71 -11.72 -33.35
CA SER A 334 -3.93 -12.13 -34.06
C SER A 334 -5.18 -11.85 -33.22
N SER A 335 -6.35 -11.88 -33.86
CA SER A 335 -7.64 -11.64 -33.20
C SER A 335 -7.89 -12.56 -32.00
N ALA A 336 -7.34 -13.79 -32.00
CA ALA A 336 -7.49 -14.75 -30.92
C ALA A 336 -6.67 -14.36 -29.67
N ASN A 337 -5.39 -14.02 -29.84
CA ASN A 337 -4.53 -13.54 -28.76
C ASN A 337 -4.99 -12.16 -28.25
N LEU A 338 -5.47 -11.26 -29.12
CA LEU A 338 -6.10 -9.99 -28.68
C LEU A 338 -7.39 -10.21 -27.87
N GLN A 339 -8.20 -11.22 -28.20
CA GLN A 339 -9.37 -11.59 -27.38
C GLN A 339 -8.97 -12.22 -26.03
N GLN A 340 -7.89 -12.99 -25.98
CA GLN A 340 -7.39 -13.53 -24.72
C GLN A 340 -6.81 -12.41 -23.86
N GLN A 341 -5.98 -11.54 -24.41
CA GLN A 341 -5.46 -10.34 -23.75
C GLN A 341 -6.56 -9.45 -23.18
N GLN A 342 -7.70 -9.30 -23.88
CA GLN A 342 -8.86 -8.59 -23.35
C GLN A 342 -9.44 -9.26 -22.08
N ARG A 343 -9.53 -10.59 -22.06
CA ARG A 343 -9.96 -11.36 -20.86
C ARG A 343 -8.91 -11.28 -19.75
N ASP A 344 -7.63 -11.27 -20.11
CA ASP A 344 -6.51 -11.18 -19.17
C ASP A 344 -6.53 -9.82 -18.44
N TYR A 345 -6.57 -8.70 -19.18
CA TYR A 345 -6.78 -7.35 -18.62
C TYR A 345 -8.06 -7.26 -17.78
N GLN A 346 -9.17 -7.84 -18.24
CA GLN A 346 -10.41 -7.87 -17.45
C GLN A 346 -10.26 -8.65 -16.14
N THR A 347 -9.54 -9.77 -16.15
CA THR A 347 -9.25 -10.60 -14.97
C THR A 347 -8.41 -9.82 -13.96
N VAL A 348 -7.35 -9.15 -14.43
CA VAL A 348 -6.45 -8.33 -13.60
C VAL A 348 -7.20 -7.15 -12.95
N VAL A 349 -8.02 -6.43 -13.71
CA VAL A 349 -8.85 -5.34 -13.19
C VAL A 349 -9.90 -5.86 -12.20
N SER A 350 -10.53 -7.01 -12.47
CA SER A 350 -11.54 -7.61 -11.58
C SER A 350 -10.92 -8.08 -10.26
N ALA A 351 -9.72 -8.68 -10.30
CA ALA A 351 -8.99 -9.13 -9.12
C ALA A 351 -8.62 -7.97 -8.19
N CYS A 352 -8.10 -6.86 -8.74
CA CYS A 352 -7.91 -5.64 -7.95
C CYS A 352 -9.24 -5.08 -7.44
N ASN A 353 -10.32 -5.13 -8.25
CA ASN A 353 -11.62 -4.62 -7.81
C ASN A 353 -12.18 -5.36 -6.59
N ALA A 354 -12.08 -6.70 -6.59
CA ALA A 354 -12.54 -7.54 -5.48
C ALA A 354 -11.81 -7.28 -4.16
N VAL A 355 -10.53 -6.89 -4.19
CA VAL A 355 -9.76 -6.62 -2.97
C VAL A 355 -9.82 -5.14 -2.59
N LYS A 356 -10.45 -4.83 -1.45
CA LYS A 356 -10.55 -3.46 -0.90
C LYS A 356 -9.18 -2.80 -0.67
N GLY A 357 -8.16 -3.59 -0.32
CA GLY A 357 -6.78 -3.12 -0.15
C GLY A 357 -6.02 -2.82 -1.45
N CYS A 358 -6.52 -3.26 -2.61
CA CYS A 358 -5.95 -2.85 -3.89
C CYS A 358 -6.46 -1.45 -4.25
N ILE A 359 -5.58 -0.45 -4.23
CA ILE A 359 -5.95 0.97 -4.34
C ILE A 359 -6.02 1.49 -5.77
N GLY A 360 -5.33 0.87 -6.72
CA GLY A 360 -5.20 1.40 -8.08
C GLY A 360 -4.37 0.51 -9.01
N ILE A 361 -4.41 0.86 -10.29
CA ILE A 361 -3.78 0.12 -11.39
C ILE A 361 -3.03 1.09 -12.29
N THR A 362 -1.77 0.79 -12.60
CA THR A 362 -0.92 1.53 -13.54
C THR A 362 -0.50 0.58 -14.66
N VAL A 363 -0.61 1.01 -15.93
CA VAL A 363 -0.04 0.27 -17.08
C VAL A 363 1.37 0.76 -17.43
N TRP A 364 2.26 -0.13 -17.87
CA TRP A 364 3.65 0.23 -18.20
C TRP A 364 3.77 0.77 -19.64
N ASP A 365 3.46 2.06 -19.74
CA ASP A 365 2.93 2.73 -20.91
C ASP A 365 1.58 2.18 -21.38
N TYR A 366 0.76 3.03 -22.01
CA TYR A 366 -0.57 2.65 -22.48
C TYR A 366 -0.60 2.20 -23.95
N THR A 367 0.46 2.45 -24.75
CA THR A 367 0.53 2.08 -26.17
C THR A 367 1.73 1.19 -26.51
N ASP A 368 1.48 0.20 -27.36
CA ASP A 368 2.51 -0.66 -27.95
C ASP A 368 3.67 0.10 -28.59
N LYS A 369 3.43 1.35 -29.01
CA LYS A 369 4.43 2.22 -29.65
C LYS A 369 5.64 2.51 -28.76
N TYR A 370 5.42 2.60 -27.44
CA TYR A 370 6.44 2.95 -26.45
C TYR A 370 6.68 1.84 -25.41
N SER A 371 5.87 0.77 -25.45
CA SER A 371 6.09 -0.43 -24.65
C SER A 371 7.53 -0.95 -24.74
N TRP A 372 8.15 -1.13 -23.57
CA TRP A 372 9.49 -1.68 -23.40
C TRP A 372 9.63 -3.13 -23.91
N VAL A 373 8.52 -3.88 -23.93
CA VAL A 373 8.47 -5.33 -24.12
C VAL A 373 9.27 -5.84 -25.33
N PRO A 374 9.18 -5.29 -26.56
CA PRO A 374 9.88 -5.85 -27.71
C PRO A 374 11.40 -5.75 -27.65
N ASN A 375 11.94 -4.85 -26.82
CA ASN A 375 13.38 -4.69 -26.60
C ASN A 375 13.91 -5.71 -25.57
N THR A 376 13.10 -6.07 -24.58
CA THR A 376 13.45 -7.02 -23.51
C THR A 376 13.15 -8.48 -23.92
N PHE A 377 11.99 -8.71 -24.54
CA PHE A 377 11.45 -10.03 -24.86
C PHE A 377 11.37 -10.23 -26.38
N SER A 378 12.49 -10.68 -26.97
CA SER A 378 12.62 -10.88 -28.42
C SER A 378 11.47 -11.73 -28.99
N GLY A 379 10.82 -11.23 -30.05
CA GLY A 379 9.66 -11.88 -30.67
C GLY A 379 8.32 -11.69 -29.95
N GLN A 380 8.29 -10.95 -28.83
CA GLN A 380 7.08 -10.61 -28.09
C GLN A 380 6.78 -9.11 -28.16
N GLY A 381 5.54 -8.73 -27.87
CA GLY A 381 5.06 -7.35 -27.94
C GLY A 381 3.53 -7.33 -27.93
N ALA A 382 2.96 -6.29 -28.55
CA ALA A 382 1.51 -6.06 -28.58
C ALA A 382 0.88 -6.24 -27.19
N ALA A 383 1.43 -5.51 -26.20
CA ALA A 383 1.31 -5.78 -24.78
C ALA A 383 0.42 -4.79 -24.02
N CYS A 384 0.18 -3.60 -24.60
CA CYS A 384 -0.51 -2.49 -23.95
C CYS A 384 -1.93 -2.29 -24.51
N PRO A 385 -2.84 -1.56 -23.82
CA PRO A 385 -4.24 -1.49 -24.25
C PRO A 385 -4.51 -0.66 -25.52
N TRP A 386 -3.52 0.11 -26.02
CA TRP A 386 -3.57 0.82 -27.31
C TRP A 386 -2.52 0.28 -28.29
N ASP A 387 -2.90 0.20 -29.58
CA ASP A 387 -1.98 -0.17 -30.64
C ASP A 387 -0.96 0.93 -31.01
N GLN A 388 -0.05 0.56 -31.92
CA GLN A 388 0.99 1.40 -32.53
C GLN A 388 0.47 2.70 -33.20
N VAL A 389 -0.83 2.79 -33.50
CA VAL A 389 -1.47 3.94 -34.14
C VAL A 389 -2.52 4.62 -33.25
N SER A 390 -2.48 4.35 -31.93
CA SER A 390 -3.39 4.89 -30.91
C SER A 390 -4.86 4.48 -31.04
N THR A 391 -5.16 3.31 -31.62
CA THR A 391 -6.46 2.66 -31.47
C THR A 391 -6.53 1.90 -30.14
N PHE A 392 -7.58 2.12 -29.35
CA PHE A 392 -7.82 1.36 -28.11
C PHE A 392 -8.24 -0.09 -28.44
N GLN A 393 -7.33 -1.05 -28.27
CA GLN A 393 -7.50 -2.43 -28.72
C GLN A 393 -8.71 -3.10 -28.07
N LEU A 394 -8.88 -2.92 -26.75
CA LEU A 394 -9.93 -3.52 -25.94
C LEU A 394 -11.36 -3.13 -26.38
N ALA A 395 -11.55 -2.07 -27.16
CA ALA A 395 -12.86 -1.67 -27.69
C ALA A 395 -13.15 -2.16 -29.13
N THR A 396 -12.14 -2.65 -29.87
CA THR A 396 -12.29 -2.92 -31.31
C THR A 396 -13.23 -4.08 -31.65
N GLN A 397 -13.45 -5.02 -30.72
CA GLN A 397 -14.18 -6.28 -30.98
C GLN A 397 -15.66 -6.27 -30.56
N ALA A 398 -16.22 -5.13 -30.14
CA ALA A 398 -17.67 -4.96 -29.94
C ALA A 398 -18.48 -5.01 -31.27
N ARG A 399 -17.83 -5.17 -32.42
CA ARG A 399 -18.45 -5.34 -33.74
C ARG A 399 -18.31 -6.80 -34.20
N ARG A 400 -19.45 -7.43 -34.50
CA ARG A 400 -19.54 -8.84 -34.93
C ARG A 400 -18.65 -9.10 -36.17
N PRO A 401 -17.90 -10.22 -36.22
CA PRO A 401 -17.16 -10.59 -37.41
C PRO A 401 -18.11 -11.06 -38.52
N GLY A 402 -17.88 -10.62 -39.75
CA GLY A 402 -18.59 -11.16 -40.93
C GLY A 402 -19.05 -10.14 -41.97
N TYR A 403 -18.12 -9.44 -42.64
CA TYR A 403 -18.28 -9.06 -44.06
C TYR A 403 -16.92 -8.66 -44.66
N PRO A 404 -16.48 -9.26 -45.79
CA PRO A 404 -15.21 -8.89 -46.42
C PRO A 404 -15.34 -7.57 -47.19
N GLN A 405 -14.64 -6.53 -46.73
CA GLN A 405 -14.48 -5.26 -47.45
C GLN A 405 -13.55 -5.44 -48.67
N ARG A 406 -14.12 -5.70 -49.85
CA ARG A 406 -13.40 -5.47 -51.12
C ARG A 406 -13.53 -4.01 -51.54
N ILE A 407 -12.38 -3.39 -51.78
CA ILE A 407 -12.27 -2.00 -52.24
C ILE A 407 -12.78 -1.88 -53.68
N THR A 408 -13.70 -0.94 -53.92
CA THR A 408 -13.86 -0.34 -55.26
C THR A 408 -14.30 1.13 -55.18
N LEU A 409 -13.40 2.04 -55.52
CA LEU A 409 -13.73 3.43 -55.85
C LEU A 409 -14.42 3.48 -57.24
N ARG A 410 -15.66 3.98 -57.34
CA ARG A 410 -16.17 4.69 -58.55
C ARG A 410 -17.55 5.37 -58.40
N THR A 411 -17.57 6.65 -58.77
CA THR A 411 -18.65 7.34 -59.51
C THR A 411 -20.03 7.59 -58.87
N LEU A 412 -20.11 8.70 -58.15
CA LEU A 412 -21.05 9.83 -58.35
C LEU A 412 -22.34 9.67 -59.23
N LYS A 413 -23.43 10.27 -58.70
CA LYS A 413 -24.44 11.15 -59.37
C LYS A 413 -25.82 10.54 -59.74
N ARG A 414 -26.85 11.40 -59.58
CA ARG A 414 -28.28 11.30 -60.01
C ARG A 414 -29.19 10.42 -59.12
N LEU A 415 -30.52 10.62 -59.09
CA LEU A 415 -31.35 11.85 -58.94
C LEU A 415 -32.85 11.46 -58.87
N SER A 416 -33.57 11.94 -57.84
CA SER A 416 -35.00 12.34 -57.85
C SER A 416 -36.15 11.45 -58.37
N GLN A 417 -37.28 11.50 -57.65
CA GLN A 417 -38.65 11.10 -58.04
C GLN A 417 -38.89 9.56 -58.14
N ARG A 418 -40.13 9.05 -57.99
CA ARG A 418 -41.45 9.71 -57.95
C ARG A 418 -42.45 8.96 -57.02
N MET A 419 -43.50 9.64 -56.58
CA MET A 419 -44.71 9.01 -56.00
C MET A 419 -45.56 8.34 -57.11
N VAL A 420 -46.43 7.38 -56.74
CA VAL A 420 -47.91 7.48 -56.93
C VAL A 420 -48.66 6.23 -56.42
N LEU A 421 -49.79 6.53 -55.78
CA LEU A 421 -50.89 5.69 -55.27
C LEU A 421 -51.29 4.44 -56.08
N LYS A 422 -51.78 3.41 -55.38
CA LYS A 422 -53.12 2.83 -55.63
C LYS A 422 -53.69 2.01 -54.45
N ASP A 423 -54.98 2.22 -54.23
CA ASP A 423 -55.98 1.55 -53.35
C ASP A 423 -57.31 1.59 -54.19
N PRO A 424 -58.51 1.09 -53.80
CA PRO A 424 -58.91 0.37 -52.57
C PRO A 424 -59.82 -0.87 -52.79
N ALA A 425 -60.21 -1.58 -51.71
CA ALA A 425 -61.51 -2.26 -51.60
C ALA A 425 -61.95 -2.60 -50.14
N VAL A 426 -62.98 -1.90 -49.66
CA VAL A 426 -64.12 -2.28 -48.78
C VAL A 426 -63.99 -3.49 -47.81
N GLY A 427 -64.37 -3.42 -46.52
CA GLY A 427 -64.88 -2.29 -45.72
C GLY A 427 -65.80 -2.70 -44.53
N ALA A 428 -66.29 -1.71 -43.77
CA ALA A 428 -67.28 -1.78 -42.65
C ALA A 428 -66.82 -2.52 -41.35
N ARG A 429 -67.28 -2.20 -40.12
CA ARG A 429 -68.04 -1.07 -39.50
C ARG A 429 -67.90 -1.19 -37.95
N ALA A 430 -68.09 -0.18 -37.08
CA ALA A 430 -67.84 1.28 -37.15
C ALA A 430 -68.13 1.95 -35.78
N GLY A 431 -67.17 2.73 -35.23
CA GLY A 431 -67.41 3.77 -34.20
C GLY A 431 -66.98 3.45 -32.75
N GLY A 432 -66.57 4.43 -31.92
CA GLY A 432 -66.22 5.82 -32.25
C GLY A 432 -66.28 6.83 -31.09
N ALA A 433 -65.49 7.92 -31.19
CA ALA A 433 -65.59 9.18 -30.42
C ALA A 433 -65.21 9.14 -28.90
N LYS A 434 -64.72 10.22 -28.25
CA LYS A 434 -64.23 11.56 -28.68
C LYS A 434 -63.48 12.27 -27.51
N CYS A 435 -62.50 13.13 -27.84
CA CYS A 435 -62.15 14.40 -27.13
C CYS A 435 -61.57 14.33 -25.68
N ARG A 436 -60.90 15.38 -25.15
CA ARG A 436 -59.97 16.39 -25.73
C ARG A 436 -59.23 17.17 -24.61
N THR A 437 -57.96 17.54 -24.82
CA THR A 437 -57.23 18.75 -24.33
C THR A 437 -57.29 19.25 -22.86
N GLN A 438 -56.07 19.40 -22.29
CA GLN A 438 -55.51 20.60 -21.62
C GLN A 438 -55.74 20.96 -20.12
N TRP A 439 -54.58 21.25 -19.49
CA TRP A 439 -54.24 22.36 -18.55
C TRP A 439 -54.60 22.34 -17.05
N GLN A 440 -53.50 22.31 -16.26
CA GLN A 440 -53.17 23.06 -15.03
C GLN A 440 -53.96 22.94 -13.70
N ARG A 441 -53.16 22.61 -12.67
CA ARG A 441 -53.11 23.16 -11.29
C ARG A 441 -54.30 22.95 -10.32
N ALA A 442 -54.11 21.93 -9.48
CA ALA A 442 -54.16 21.97 -8.01
C ALA A 442 -55.43 22.47 -7.28
N VAL A 443 -56.10 21.57 -6.54
CA VAL A 443 -57.03 21.94 -5.47
C VAL A 443 -57.21 20.83 -4.41
N ARG A 444 -57.13 21.25 -3.13
CA ARG A 444 -57.75 20.73 -1.86
C ARG A 444 -57.55 19.31 -1.32
N LEU A 445 -57.52 19.31 0.03
CA LEU A 445 -58.03 18.40 1.07
C LEU A 445 -58.57 17.01 0.67
N GLY A 446 -58.25 16.02 1.52
CA GLY A 446 -58.85 14.69 1.50
C GLY A 446 -60.25 14.63 2.14
N PHE A 447 -60.86 13.45 2.02
CA PHE A 447 -62.11 13.04 2.65
C PHE A 447 -61.86 12.00 3.74
N THR A 448 -62.73 11.96 4.76
CA THR A 448 -62.68 11.00 5.86
C THR A 448 -63.93 10.11 5.86
N ILE A 449 -63.78 8.81 6.13
CA ILE A 449 -64.87 7.92 6.53
C ILE A 449 -64.44 7.18 7.80
N SER A 450 -65.40 6.95 8.69
CA SER A 450 -65.26 6.40 10.05
C SER A 450 -64.85 4.90 10.06
N LEU A 451 -64.54 4.22 11.18
CA LEU A 451 -65.27 4.17 12.47
C LEU A 451 -64.48 3.39 13.55
N LEU A 452 -64.53 3.81 14.83
CA LEU A 452 -64.72 3.00 16.08
C LEU A 452 -64.06 3.60 17.37
N SER A 453 -64.81 3.51 18.49
CA SER A 453 -64.51 3.64 19.94
C SER A 453 -63.52 4.73 20.47
N LEU A 454 -63.86 5.66 21.38
CA LEU A 454 -64.44 5.60 22.76
C LEU A 454 -63.47 4.98 23.80
N LYS A 455 -63.14 5.58 24.97
CA LYS A 455 -63.78 6.65 25.79
C LYS A 455 -62.78 7.57 26.59
N HIS A 456 -63.15 8.86 26.73
CA HIS A 456 -63.00 9.80 27.90
C HIS A 456 -61.57 10.15 28.44
N ARG A 457 -61.16 11.40 28.78
CA ARG A 457 -61.70 12.55 29.58
C ARG A 457 -61.74 12.29 31.11
N PHE A 458 -61.52 13.21 32.08
CA PHE A 458 -61.53 14.70 32.20
C PHE A 458 -60.35 15.23 33.10
N VAL A 459 -60.43 16.41 33.77
CA VAL A 459 -59.84 17.72 33.31
C VAL A 459 -59.86 18.86 34.40
N LEU A 460 -58.85 19.77 34.41
CA LEU A 460 -58.72 21.12 35.06
C LEU A 460 -58.48 21.34 36.60
N ARG A 461 -57.67 22.40 36.91
CA ARG A 461 -57.59 23.32 38.11
C ARG A 461 -57.42 22.71 39.54
N GLY A 462 -56.68 23.24 40.52
CA GLY A 462 -55.97 24.53 40.76
C GLY A 462 -56.03 24.95 42.27
N VAL A 463 -55.10 25.81 42.72
CA VAL A 463 -55.21 26.80 43.85
C VAL A 463 -55.03 26.35 45.35
N VAL A 464 -53.88 26.78 45.92
CA VAL A 464 -53.60 27.27 47.32
C VAL A 464 -53.70 26.35 48.57
N GLY A 465 -52.64 26.34 49.40
CA GLY A 465 -52.67 25.92 50.83
C GLY A 465 -51.28 25.82 51.52
N ARG A 466 -51.07 26.55 52.63
CA ARG A 466 -49.93 26.44 53.61
C ARG A 466 -50.49 25.98 54.98
N PRO A 467 -49.74 25.78 56.11
CA PRO A 467 -48.29 25.86 56.40
C PRO A 467 -47.69 24.68 57.26
N ALA A 468 -46.38 24.72 57.58
CA ALA A 468 -45.83 24.93 58.97
C ALA A 468 -44.64 24.04 59.47
N ARG A 469 -43.50 24.70 59.78
CA ARG A 469 -42.49 24.38 60.85
C ARG A 469 -41.64 23.09 60.63
N LYS A 470 -40.43 22.90 61.19
CA LYS A 470 -39.65 23.63 62.24
C LYS A 470 -38.11 23.39 62.04
N ASN A 471 -37.27 24.34 62.46
CA ASN A 471 -35.79 24.22 62.62
C ASN A 471 -35.45 23.70 64.06
N PRO A 472 -34.18 23.42 64.54
CA PRO A 472 -32.94 24.20 64.26
C PRO A 472 -31.48 23.57 64.45
N THR A 473 -30.44 24.14 63.79
CA THR A 473 -29.07 24.55 64.31
C THR A 473 -28.09 23.63 65.09
N PRO A 474 -26.77 23.98 65.32
CA PRO A 474 -25.74 24.70 64.51
C PRO A 474 -24.25 24.19 64.69
N SER A 475 -23.27 25.00 64.20
CA SER A 475 -21.86 25.16 64.66
C SER A 475 -20.80 24.13 64.18
N SER A 476 -19.52 24.43 63.88
CA SER A 476 -18.66 25.65 63.87
C SER A 476 -17.76 25.61 62.59
N ALA A 477 -17.24 26.67 61.95
CA ALA A 477 -16.39 27.81 62.38
C ALA A 477 -15.00 27.35 62.92
N HIS A 478 -13.82 27.91 62.57
CA HIS A 478 -13.47 29.26 62.04
C HIS A 478 -12.08 29.31 61.34
N ASN A 479 -11.90 30.26 60.40
CA ASN A 479 -10.74 31.19 60.19
C ASN A 479 -9.34 30.71 59.69
N LEU A 480 -8.80 31.24 58.58
CA LEU A 480 -7.94 32.48 58.37
C LEU A 480 -6.41 32.16 58.38
N LEU A 481 -5.46 32.89 57.75
CA LEU A 481 -5.40 34.21 57.05
C LEU A 481 -4.19 34.25 56.05
N ASN A 482 -4.22 35.19 55.08
CA ASN A 482 -3.15 35.91 54.30
C ASN A 482 -1.65 35.46 54.31
N SER A 483 -0.80 35.74 53.32
CA SER A 483 -0.56 37.03 52.59
C SER A 483 0.18 36.79 51.25
N ALA A 484 -0.10 37.51 50.15
CA ALA A 484 0.64 38.69 49.59
C ALA A 484 2.07 38.35 49.01
N GLN A 485 2.82 39.14 48.22
CA GLN A 485 2.77 40.51 47.66
C GLN A 485 3.91 40.61 46.57
N LEU A 486 3.85 41.25 45.39
CA LEU A 486 4.22 42.66 45.08
C LEU A 486 4.37 42.90 43.54
N LEU A 487 4.17 44.17 43.14
CA LEU A 487 4.72 45.06 42.07
C LEU A 487 5.89 44.61 41.12
N SER A 488 6.22 45.25 39.95
CA SER A 488 5.59 46.30 39.09
C SER A 488 6.50 46.73 37.88
N CYS A 489 5.92 47.36 36.82
CA CYS A 489 6.56 48.34 35.88
C CYS A 489 7.71 47.86 34.93
N ASP A 490 8.07 48.50 33.79
CA ASP A 490 7.37 49.40 32.84
C ASP A 490 8.12 49.56 31.47
N PHE A 491 7.39 50.02 30.43
CA PHE A 491 7.78 50.88 29.26
C PHE A 491 8.81 50.50 28.15
N MET A 492 8.33 50.62 26.87
CA MET A 492 8.88 51.34 25.67
C MET A 492 10.34 51.11 25.16
N THR A 493 10.75 51.24 23.87
CA THR A 493 10.18 51.65 22.54
C THR A 493 11.08 51.03 21.39
N LEU A 494 11.08 51.33 20.07
CA LEU A 494 10.49 52.35 19.16
C LEU A 494 10.20 51.76 17.72
N ARG A 495 10.55 52.45 16.62
CA ARG A 495 10.34 52.10 15.19
C ARG A 495 11.31 52.84 14.23
N GLY A 496 11.62 52.21 13.09
CA GLY A 496 11.87 52.87 11.77
C GLY A 496 13.20 53.62 11.52
N SER A 497 13.50 54.14 10.32
CA SER A 497 12.98 53.84 8.95
C SER A 497 13.66 54.71 7.85
N LEU A 498 13.64 54.25 6.58
CA LEU A 498 13.84 54.98 5.30
C LEU A 498 15.25 55.43 4.81
N PHE A 499 15.61 54.93 3.61
CA PHE A 499 16.24 55.58 2.44
C PHE A 499 17.67 56.20 2.41
N ARG A 500 18.28 56.00 1.22
CA ARG A 500 19.30 56.78 0.47
C ARG A 500 20.81 56.63 0.76
N GLU A 501 21.50 56.18 -0.30
CA GLU A 501 22.89 56.44 -0.69
C GLU A 501 23.13 57.91 -1.14
N PRO A 502 24.37 58.40 -1.42
CA PRO A 502 25.69 57.70 -1.42
C PRO A 502 26.88 58.48 -0.76
N THR A 503 28.11 57.96 -1.01
CA THR A 503 29.42 58.68 -1.12
C THR A 503 30.24 59.13 0.11
N SER A 504 31.39 58.45 0.28
CA SER A 504 32.78 58.97 0.40
C SER A 504 33.31 59.74 1.64
N LEU A 505 34.47 59.23 2.17
CA LEU A 505 35.67 59.93 2.68
C LEU A 505 35.53 60.93 3.89
N THR A 506 36.46 61.07 4.86
CA THR A 506 37.70 60.37 5.29
C THR A 506 38.25 60.97 6.62
N TRP A 507 39.12 60.22 7.35
CA TRP A 507 40.12 60.72 8.35
C TRP A 507 39.52 61.42 9.63
N THR A 508 40.16 61.55 10.82
CA THR A 508 41.47 61.10 11.39
C THR A 508 41.42 61.13 12.94
N PHE A 509 41.97 60.10 13.62
CA PHE A 509 42.80 60.16 14.86
C PHE A 509 42.16 60.72 16.18
N ARG A 510 42.64 60.49 17.42
CA ARG A 510 43.65 59.63 18.13
C ARG A 510 43.34 59.73 19.65
N ASP A 511 43.82 58.96 20.63
CA ASP A 511 44.61 57.71 20.79
C ASP A 511 44.32 57.18 22.24
N GLY A 512 44.80 56.04 22.76
CA GLY A 512 45.62 54.96 22.20
C GLY A 512 46.17 53.99 23.27
N PHE A 513 46.96 53.01 22.81
CA PHE A 513 47.81 52.06 23.58
C PHE A 513 47.10 51.04 24.51
N ALA A 514 47.42 49.73 24.49
CA ALA A 514 48.18 48.84 23.58
C ALA A 514 47.78 47.37 23.93
N ILE A 515 48.29 46.24 23.39
CA ILE A 515 49.38 45.85 22.46
C ILE A 515 48.75 44.70 21.60
N ALA A 516 48.59 44.79 20.28
CA ALA A 516 49.54 44.52 19.17
C ALA A 516 50.14 43.07 19.15
N ALA A 517 50.25 42.36 18.02
CA ALA A 517 50.00 42.73 16.62
C ALA A 517 49.48 41.57 15.73
N TYR A 518 48.75 41.95 14.67
CA TYR A 518 48.37 41.13 13.49
C TYR A 518 49.46 41.25 12.38
N MET A 519 49.41 40.42 11.31
CA MET A 519 49.05 40.88 9.94
C MET A 519 49.35 39.93 8.76
N ARG A 520 48.31 39.74 7.91
CA ARG A 520 48.29 39.75 6.42
C ARG A 520 48.99 38.67 5.54
N PRO A 521 48.36 38.26 4.41
CA PRO A 521 48.98 37.70 3.19
C PRO A 521 49.15 38.84 2.12
N PRO A 522 49.40 38.62 0.79
CA PRO A 522 49.67 37.39 -0.01
C PRO A 522 50.88 37.50 -1.00
N THR A 523 50.93 36.61 -2.01
CA THR A 523 51.56 36.70 -3.38
C THR A 523 52.80 35.86 -3.77
N LEU A 524 52.58 35.02 -4.80
CA LEU A 524 53.36 34.70 -6.02
C LEU A 524 54.92 34.51 -6.07
N ASN A 525 55.29 33.55 -6.95
CA ASN A 525 56.54 33.39 -7.74
C ASN A 525 57.84 32.78 -7.12
N PHE A 526 58.09 31.51 -7.47
CA PHE A 526 59.34 30.95 -8.07
C PHE A 526 60.71 31.05 -7.31
N PRO A 527 61.80 30.34 -7.73
CA PRO A 527 61.94 28.98 -8.33
C PRO A 527 63.17 28.18 -7.77
N ILE A 528 63.60 27.11 -8.49
CA ILE A 528 64.96 26.50 -8.56
C ILE A 528 65.40 25.46 -7.49
N CYS A 529 65.26 24.18 -7.88
CA CYS A 529 66.29 23.11 -8.00
C CYS A 529 67.31 22.71 -6.89
N ARG A 530 67.29 21.39 -6.60
CA ARG A 530 68.47 20.45 -6.47
C ARG A 530 69.34 20.56 -5.18
N ARG A 531 70.06 19.53 -4.71
CA ARG A 531 70.33 18.14 -5.21
C ARG A 531 70.74 17.13 -4.10
N ILE A 532 70.33 15.87 -4.25
CA ILE A 532 71.03 14.56 -3.99
C ILE A 532 72.14 14.47 -2.91
N THR A 533 71.95 13.54 -1.95
CA THR A 533 72.75 12.31 -1.64
C THR A 533 71.86 11.36 -0.81
N HIS A 534 71.70 10.05 -1.08
CA HIS A 534 72.62 8.88 -0.97
C HIS A 534 73.06 8.54 0.48
N SER A 535 73.03 7.28 0.96
CA SER A 535 72.50 6.01 0.38
C SER A 535 72.49 4.86 1.42
N THR A 536 72.14 3.63 0.97
CA THR A 536 72.62 2.30 1.46
C THR A 536 72.10 1.78 2.83
N SER A 537 71.89 0.46 3.05
CA SER A 537 72.07 -0.72 2.18
C SER A 537 71.41 -2.02 2.70
N ALA A 538 70.80 -2.80 1.77
CA ALA A 538 71.00 -4.26 1.54
C ALA A 538 70.54 -5.30 2.63
N SER A 539 70.24 -6.59 2.33
CA SER A 539 70.16 -7.35 1.07
C SER A 539 69.50 -8.75 1.22
N ARG A 540 69.39 -9.50 0.10
CA ARG A 540 69.03 -10.94 -0.08
C ARG A 540 67.50 -11.20 -0.10
N HIS A 541 66.90 -11.55 -1.24
CA HIS A 541 66.80 -12.88 -1.92
C HIS A 541 65.58 -13.70 -1.44
N HIS A 542 64.83 -14.43 -2.28
CA HIS A 542 65.05 -14.83 -3.68
C HIS A 542 63.69 -14.90 -4.47
N GLN A 543 63.76 -14.98 -5.82
CA GLN A 543 62.72 -15.42 -6.79
C GLN A 543 61.22 -15.08 -6.52
N ARG A 544 60.55 -14.18 -7.26
CA ARG A 544 60.07 -14.28 -8.68
C ARG A 544 59.22 -15.55 -8.95
N HIS A 545 58.10 -15.54 -9.67
CA HIS A 545 57.53 -14.58 -10.65
C HIS A 545 56.06 -14.23 -10.27
N ALA A 546 55.60 -12.97 -10.27
CA ALA A 546 55.44 -11.98 -11.36
C ALA A 546 54.14 -12.17 -12.18
N VAL A 547 53.12 -11.34 -11.86
CA VAL A 547 51.94 -11.06 -12.71
C VAL A 547 51.87 -9.55 -12.93
N ASN A 548 52.61 -9.11 -13.94
CA ASN A 548 52.60 -7.86 -14.71
C ASN A 548 53.30 -8.30 -16.03
N ASP A 549 53.00 -7.78 -17.22
CA ASP A 549 52.34 -6.52 -17.52
C ASP A 549 51.69 -6.51 -18.92
N GLU A 550 50.97 -5.42 -19.20
CA GLU A 550 50.98 -4.66 -20.46
C GLU A 550 51.48 -5.30 -21.78
N HIS A 551 50.64 -5.27 -22.84
CA HIS A 551 50.86 -4.58 -24.14
C HIS A 551 49.68 -4.92 -25.09
N ALA A 552 49.03 -4.06 -25.89
CA ALA A 552 49.28 -2.73 -26.48
C ALA A 552 49.89 -2.70 -27.90
N ARG A 553 49.17 -1.99 -28.80
CA ARG A 553 49.62 -1.51 -30.14
C ARG A 553 49.79 -2.66 -31.17
N VAL A 554 49.87 -2.46 -32.49
CA VAL A 554 50.16 -1.28 -33.34
C VAL A 554 49.24 -1.39 -34.60
N LEU A 555 48.66 -0.34 -35.20
CA LEU A 555 49.31 0.54 -36.20
C LEU A 555 48.44 1.77 -36.58
N ARG A 556 49.03 2.97 -36.43
CA ARG A 556 49.10 4.10 -37.40
C ARG A 556 47.86 4.55 -38.21
N GLN A 557 47.39 5.76 -37.84
CA GLN A 557 47.15 6.98 -38.67
C GLN A 557 47.40 6.95 -40.21
N PRO A 558 46.85 7.91 -41.00
CA PRO A 558 45.82 8.95 -40.70
C PRO A 558 44.73 9.10 -41.79
N ASN A 559 43.81 10.08 -41.66
CA ASN A 559 43.74 11.21 -42.61
C ASN A 559 42.77 12.34 -42.22
N PHE A 560 43.17 13.58 -42.53
CA PHE A 560 42.34 14.79 -42.43
C PHE A 560 41.39 14.90 -43.63
N ALA A 561 40.06 15.02 -43.41
CA ALA A 561 39.12 15.74 -44.32
C ALA A 561 37.64 15.69 -43.86
N ARG A 562 37.26 16.34 -42.73
CA ARG A 562 35.82 16.65 -42.47
C ARG A 562 35.50 17.80 -41.51
N GLU A 563 36.49 18.42 -40.86
CA GLU A 563 36.26 19.41 -39.80
C GLU A 563 36.21 20.88 -40.28
N ARG A 564 35.75 21.12 -41.52
CA ARG A 564 35.77 22.47 -42.13
C ARG A 564 34.49 22.86 -42.90
N GLN A 565 33.35 22.25 -42.59
CA GLN A 565 32.08 22.48 -43.32
C GLN A 565 30.88 22.88 -42.44
N ASP A 566 30.78 22.41 -41.19
CA ASP A 566 29.62 22.68 -40.32
C ASP A 566 29.68 23.96 -39.46
N ARG A 567 30.69 24.82 -39.64
CA ARG A 567 30.74 26.16 -39.00
C ARG A 567 30.04 27.28 -39.80
N ALA A 568 29.35 26.94 -40.90
CA ALA A 568 28.66 27.92 -41.76
C ALA A 568 27.15 28.03 -41.48
N THR A 569 26.50 26.97 -41.00
CA THR A 569 25.02 26.85 -40.92
C THR A 569 24.38 27.53 -39.73
N VAL A 570 25.08 27.63 -38.58
CA VAL A 570 24.54 28.25 -37.35
C VAL A 570 24.35 29.76 -37.50
N ALA A 571 25.17 30.42 -38.33
CA ALA A 571 25.11 31.88 -38.53
C ALA A 571 23.87 32.35 -39.32
N GLN A 572 23.22 31.49 -40.10
CA GLN A 572 22.10 31.89 -40.98
C GLN A 572 20.70 31.77 -40.37
N GLN A 573 20.50 30.98 -39.30
CA GLN A 573 19.16 30.82 -38.72
C GLN A 573 18.78 31.96 -37.75
N LEU A 574 19.74 32.59 -37.08
CA LEU A 574 19.49 33.66 -36.11
C LEU A 574 18.96 34.97 -36.73
N GLN A 575 19.17 35.20 -38.04
CA GLN A 575 18.67 36.39 -38.73
C GLN A 575 17.20 36.28 -39.21
N LEU A 576 16.60 35.08 -39.19
CA LEU A 576 15.23 34.85 -39.66
C LEU A 576 14.15 35.02 -38.58
N LEU A 577 14.52 35.02 -37.29
CA LEU A 577 13.61 35.27 -36.17
C LEU A 577 13.38 36.77 -35.90
N ALA A 578 14.37 37.63 -36.19
CA ALA A 578 14.33 39.07 -35.95
C ALA A 578 13.31 39.85 -36.81
N LEU A 579 12.70 39.21 -37.82
CA LEU A 579 11.86 39.84 -38.85
C LEU A 579 10.36 39.50 -38.77
N LYS A 580 9.91 38.85 -37.68
CA LYS A 580 8.48 38.54 -37.45
C LYS A 580 7.84 39.21 -36.22
N MET A 581 8.59 39.90 -35.37
CA MET A 581 8.06 40.64 -34.21
C MET A 581 7.92 42.15 -34.46
N THR A 582 7.26 42.54 -35.57
CA THR A 582 6.97 43.97 -35.81
C THR A 582 5.75 44.22 -36.70
N LYS A 583 4.56 43.75 -36.27
CA LYS A 583 3.24 44.28 -36.70
C LYS A 583 2.10 43.66 -35.89
N ILE A 584 1.56 44.43 -34.93
CA ILE A 584 0.13 44.62 -34.61
C ILE A 584 0.09 45.41 -33.29
N SER A 585 -0.42 46.64 -33.36
CA SER A 585 -0.81 47.48 -32.22
C SER A 585 -1.68 48.62 -32.76
N ALA A 586 -2.48 49.22 -31.88
CA ALA A 586 -3.47 50.26 -32.19
C ALA A 586 -4.64 49.85 -33.11
N THR A 587 -5.74 49.39 -32.51
CA THR A 587 -7.03 50.09 -32.59
C THR A 587 -7.96 49.62 -31.46
N PHE A 588 -8.95 50.47 -31.11
CA PHE A 588 -9.95 50.29 -30.03
C PHE A 588 -9.50 50.42 -28.57
N ALA A 589 -9.30 51.68 -28.16
CA ALA A 589 -9.61 52.15 -26.81
C ALA A 589 -10.70 53.22 -26.88
N ALA A 590 -11.98 52.83 -26.72
CA ALA A 590 -13.11 53.74 -26.43
C ALA A 590 -14.42 52.98 -26.20
N LEU A 591 -14.74 52.60 -24.96
CA LEU A 591 -16.10 52.76 -24.41
C LEU A 591 -16.03 52.67 -22.87
N ILE A 592 -16.29 53.79 -22.19
CA ILE A 592 -16.49 53.80 -20.73
C ILE A 592 -18.00 53.79 -20.49
N ALA A 593 -18.50 52.76 -19.79
CA ALA A 593 -19.87 52.69 -19.30
C ALA A 593 -19.84 52.14 -17.88
N LEU A 594 -20.59 52.78 -16.97
CA LEU A 594 -20.46 52.56 -15.53
C LEU A 594 -20.91 51.15 -15.12
N VAL A 595 -20.06 50.45 -14.38
CA VAL A 595 -20.43 49.33 -13.52
C VAL A 595 -19.96 49.70 -12.11
N PRO A 596 -20.83 49.66 -11.07
CA PRO A 596 -20.39 49.98 -9.71
C PRO A 596 -19.42 48.91 -9.22
N LEU A 597 -18.28 49.32 -8.67
CA LEU A 597 -17.43 48.41 -7.91
C LEU A 597 -18.17 48.02 -6.63
N ALA A 598 -18.80 46.84 -6.64
CA ALA A 598 -19.08 46.13 -5.41
C ALA A 598 -17.74 45.86 -4.73
N ALA A 599 -17.48 46.51 -3.60
CA ALA A 599 -16.29 46.24 -2.80
C ALA A 599 -16.34 44.77 -2.38
N ALA A 600 -15.46 43.95 -2.92
CA ALA A 600 -15.44 42.53 -2.63
C ALA A 600 -15.20 42.34 -1.11
N GLN A 601 -16.04 41.52 -0.50
CA GLN A 601 -15.92 41.11 0.90
C GLN A 601 -15.44 39.66 0.95
N GLN A 602 -14.46 39.40 1.79
CA GLN A 602 -14.00 38.06 2.09
C GLN A 602 -14.97 37.34 3.01
N SER A 603 -15.16 36.05 2.75
CA SER A 603 -16.03 35.19 3.54
C SER A 603 -15.53 35.07 4.99
N ALA A 604 -16.40 34.60 5.88
CA ALA A 604 -16.00 34.14 7.20
C ALA A 604 -14.76 33.22 7.10
N TRP A 605 -13.75 33.46 7.94
CA TRP A 605 -12.47 32.74 7.96
C TRP A 605 -11.59 32.86 6.70
N GLY A 606 -11.96 33.69 5.72
CA GLY A 606 -11.13 33.98 4.55
C GLY A 606 -9.91 34.86 4.87
N GLN A 607 -8.85 34.76 4.06
CA GLN A 607 -7.71 35.68 4.15
C GLN A 607 -8.14 37.07 3.64
N CYS A 608 -7.90 38.10 4.44
CA CYS A 608 -8.29 39.49 4.18
C CYS A 608 -7.10 40.47 4.24
N GLY A 609 -5.87 39.98 4.34
CA GLY A 609 -4.68 40.81 4.38
C GLY A 609 -3.39 40.01 4.50
N GLY A 610 -2.27 40.74 4.50
CA GLY A 610 -0.92 40.20 4.49
C GLY A 610 -0.04 40.88 3.42
N GLU A 611 1.26 40.97 3.65
CA GLU A 611 2.22 41.42 2.64
C GLU A 611 2.14 40.53 1.39
N GLY A 612 1.93 41.15 0.23
CA GLY A 612 1.70 40.46 -1.05
C GLY A 612 0.23 40.09 -1.34
N TRP A 613 -0.70 40.26 -0.40
CA TRP A 613 -2.13 39.98 -0.64
C TRP A 613 -2.76 41.03 -1.58
N THR A 614 -3.21 40.58 -2.75
CA THR A 614 -3.93 41.40 -3.75
C THR A 614 -5.45 41.15 -3.78
N GLY A 615 -5.94 40.25 -2.91
CA GLY A 615 -7.37 39.95 -2.78
C GLY A 615 -8.13 40.96 -1.92
N PRO A 616 -9.40 40.69 -1.60
CA PRO A 616 -10.24 41.64 -0.89
C PRO A 616 -9.80 41.84 0.57
N THR A 617 -9.95 43.05 1.09
CA THR A 617 -9.42 43.49 2.40
C THR A 617 -10.49 43.81 3.45
N THR A 618 -11.77 43.62 3.12
CA THR A 618 -12.89 43.75 4.06
C THR A 618 -13.61 42.41 4.19
N CYS A 619 -14.23 42.16 5.34
CA CYS A 619 -14.92 40.91 5.64
C CYS A 619 -16.44 41.05 5.48
N VAL A 620 -17.13 39.93 5.31
CA VAL A 620 -18.59 39.87 5.42
C VAL A 620 -19.08 40.29 6.81
N SER A 621 -20.31 40.84 6.87
CA SER A 621 -20.91 41.37 8.10
C SER A 621 -20.84 40.39 9.28
N GLY A 622 -20.49 40.92 10.46
CA GLY A 622 -20.23 40.16 11.70
C GLY A 622 -18.78 39.69 11.85
N TYR A 623 -17.97 39.73 10.79
CA TYR A 623 -16.55 39.39 10.82
C TYR A 623 -15.67 40.64 10.64
N THR A 624 -14.51 40.65 11.31
CA THR A 624 -13.50 41.71 11.28
C THR A 624 -12.19 41.11 10.76
N CYS A 625 -11.41 41.88 9.99
CA CYS A 625 -10.11 41.41 9.53
C CYS A 625 -9.08 41.52 10.65
N THR A 626 -8.67 40.38 11.21
CA THR A 626 -7.69 40.31 12.30
C THR A 626 -6.32 39.90 11.74
N VAL A 627 -5.29 40.70 12.01
CA VAL A 627 -3.91 40.38 11.63
C VAL A 627 -3.41 39.20 12.46
N SER A 628 -2.89 38.17 11.81
CA SER A 628 -2.24 37.02 12.47
C SER A 628 -0.72 37.17 12.47
N ASN A 629 -0.15 37.56 11.32
CA ASN A 629 1.28 37.86 11.14
C ASN A 629 1.45 38.79 9.91
N PRO A 630 2.66 39.32 9.62
CA PRO A 630 2.87 40.26 8.52
C PRO A 630 2.36 39.79 7.15
N TYR A 631 2.41 38.48 6.88
CA TYR A 631 2.01 37.86 5.61
C TYR A 631 0.57 37.34 5.60
N TYR A 632 -0.17 37.41 6.73
CA TYR A 632 -1.50 36.81 6.84
C TYR A 632 -2.43 37.52 7.84
N SER A 633 -3.62 37.90 7.37
CA SER A 633 -4.74 38.40 8.18
C SER A 633 -6.03 37.69 7.79
N GLN A 634 -6.91 37.39 8.74
CA GLN A 634 -8.09 36.53 8.56
C GLN A 634 -9.38 37.16 9.07
N CYS A 635 -10.50 36.88 8.41
CA CYS A 635 -11.83 37.30 8.86
C CYS A 635 -12.30 36.48 10.08
N LEU A 636 -12.28 37.08 11.28
CA LEU A 636 -12.72 36.48 12.55
C LEU A 636 -13.96 37.20 13.12
N PRO A 637 -14.82 36.56 13.93
CA PRO A 637 -16.00 37.23 14.50
C PRO A 637 -15.64 38.48 15.35
N GLY A 638 -16.34 39.60 15.13
CA GLY A 638 -16.12 40.85 15.87
C GLY A 638 -16.79 40.86 17.25
N ALA A 639 -16.15 41.49 18.25
CA ALA A 639 -16.60 41.46 19.65
C ALA A 639 -17.02 42.83 20.20
N GLY A 640 -18.24 42.90 20.76
CA GLY A 640 -18.74 44.01 21.59
C GLY A 640 -20.08 44.63 21.14
N GLY A 641 -21.01 45.02 22.02
CA GLY A 641 -21.06 44.77 23.47
C GLY A 641 -22.02 45.70 24.25
N ALA A 642 -22.20 45.39 25.55
CA ALA A 642 -22.75 46.26 26.63
C ALA A 642 -24.25 46.68 26.53
N PRO A 643 -24.86 47.28 27.59
CA PRO A 643 -24.35 47.55 28.95
C PRO A 643 -25.23 47.00 30.11
N GLY A 644 -24.72 47.07 31.35
CA GLY A 644 -25.55 47.01 32.57
C GLY A 644 -24.93 46.31 33.77
N SER A 645 -24.81 47.02 34.90
CA SER A 645 -24.60 46.47 36.25
C SER A 645 -25.47 47.26 37.22
N PRO A 646 -26.12 46.61 38.20
CA PRO A 646 -25.57 46.77 39.56
C PRO A 646 -25.76 45.56 40.51
N THR A 647 -24.94 45.56 41.56
CA THR A 647 -25.15 44.91 42.88
C THR A 647 -25.18 43.38 42.99
N SER A 648 -24.59 42.92 44.11
CA SER A 648 -24.38 41.53 44.50
C SER A 648 -25.62 40.85 45.09
N THR A 649 -25.82 39.57 44.77
CA THR A 649 -25.78 38.45 45.75
C THR A 649 -25.75 37.09 45.04
N ALA A 650 -25.46 36.02 45.78
CA ALA A 650 -25.06 34.74 45.18
C ALA A 650 -26.23 33.79 44.87
N SER A 651 -26.20 33.20 43.66
CA SER A 651 -26.50 31.79 43.38
C SER A 651 -26.27 31.51 41.89
N GLY A 652 -25.63 30.40 41.52
CA GLY A 652 -25.28 30.10 40.13
C GLY A 652 -26.11 28.96 39.51
N PRO A 653 -26.34 28.97 38.18
CA PRO A 653 -26.44 27.76 37.38
C PRO A 653 -25.02 27.25 37.08
N GLY A 654 -24.73 25.95 37.05
CA GLY A 654 -25.66 24.84 36.81
C GLY A 654 -25.45 24.20 35.43
N SER A 655 -24.23 24.23 34.90
CA SER A 655 -23.82 23.53 33.67
C SER A 655 -22.64 22.60 33.95
N THR A 656 -22.89 21.55 34.74
CA THR A 656 -21.92 20.50 35.03
C THR A 656 -21.64 19.66 33.79
N SER A 657 -20.43 19.73 33.24
CA SER A 657 -19.89 18.57 32.52
C SER A 657 -19.57 17.50 33.55
N THR A 658 -20.45 16.51 33.69
CA THR A 658 -20.17 15.27 34.45
C THR A 658 -19.29 14.30 33.66
N ALA A 659 -18.97 14.61 32.40
CA ALA A 659 -18.02 13.83 31.61
C ALA A 659 -16.58 14.14 32.06
N THR A 660 -15.97 13.15 32.68
CA THR A 660 -14.54 13.04 32.99
C THR A 660 -13.73 12.70 31.72
N ILE A 661 -12.42 12.91 31.73
CA ILE A 661 -11.65 13.09 30.48
C ILE A 661 -11.55 11.79 29.65
N ASN A 662 -11.33 10.64 30.28
CA ASN A 662 -11.35 9.35 29.57
C ASN A 662 -12.76 8.95 29.13
N ALA A 663 -13.81 9.30 29.90
CA ALA A 663 -15.19 9.10 29.47
C ALA A 663 -15.51 9.93 28.20
N ALA A 664 -15.05 11.19 28.14
CA ALA A 664 -15.16 12.03 26.95
C ALA A 664 -14.35 11.49 25.76
N ALA A 665 -13.15 10.95 26.00
CA ALA A 665 -12.33 10.33 24.96
C ALA A 665 -13.00 9.06 24.38
N LYS A 666 -13.55 8.19 25.24
CA LYS A 666 -14.34 7.02 24.82
C LYS A 666 -15.59 7.41 24.02
N ALA A 667 -16.32 8.45 24.46
CA ALA A 667 -17.45 9.01 23.70
C ALA A 667 -17.04 9.59 22.33
N ALA A 668 -15.81 10.08 22.19
CA ALA A 668 -15.21 10.54 20.93
C ALA A 668 -14.55 9.41 20.10
N GLY A 669 -14.85 8.14 20.40
CA GLY A 669 -14.33 6.98 19.67
C GLY A 669 -12.82 6.75 19.84
N LYS A 670 -12.24 7.16 20.97
CA LYS A 670 -10.83 6.88 21.33
C LYS A 670 -10.79 5.78 22.39
N THR A 671 -9.83 4.87 22.27
CA THR A 671 -9.67 3.75 23.21
C THR A 671 -9.47 4.22 24.65
N TYR A 672 -8.71 5.31 24.84
CA TYR A 672 -8.46 5.92 26.14
C TYR A 672 -8.04 7.39 26.05
N PHE A 673 -8.10 8.08 27.19
CA PHE A 673 -7.19 9.16 27.61
C PHE A 673 -6.35 8.64 28.79
N GLY A 674 -5.10 9.07 28.96
CA GLY A 674 -4.16 8.45 29.91
C GLY A 674 -3.09 9.40 30.44
N SER A 675 -2.35 8.94 31.45
CA SER A 675 -1.24 9.67 32.09
C SER A 675 0.02 8.83 32.18
N ALA A 676 1.18 9.48 32.26
CA ALA A 676 2.37 8.89 32.83
C ALA A 676 2.46 9.22 34.34
N THR A 677 3.21 8.44 35.12
CA THR A 677 3.46 8.69 36.55
C THR A 677 4.79 8.08 36.99
N ASP A 678 5.39 8.62 38.03
CA ASP A 678 6.58 8.09 38.72
C ASP A 678 6.27 7.62 40.14
N ASN A 679 7.04 6.64 40.61
CA ASN A 679 6.83 5.98 41.90
C ASN A 679 6.87 6.91 43.13
N SER A 680 7.50 8.08 43.03
CA SER A 680 7.47 9.12 44.06
C SER A 680 6.08 9.73 44.25
N GLU A 681 5.31 9.86 43.18
CA GLU A 681 3.98 10.50 43.16
C GLU A 681 2.92 9.61 43.83
N LEU A 682 3.17 8.30 43.87
CA LEU A 682 2.31 7.31 44.54
C LEU A 682 2.24 7.49 46.08
N THR A 683 3.03 8.40 46.65
CA THR A 683 2.95 8.78 48.06
C THR A 683 1.87 9.85 48.34
N ASP A 684 1.42 10.58 47.33
CA ASP A 684 0.30 11.53 47.44
C ASP A 684 -1.02 10.80 47.18
N THR A 685 -1.79 10.60 48.26
CA THR A 685 -3.07 9.90 48.21
C THR A 685 -4.16 10.64 47.42
N ALA A 686 -4.07 11.97 47.27
CA ALA A 686 -4.99 12.75 46.45
C ALA A 686 -4.63 12.63 44.95
N TYR A 687 -3.33 12.65 44.63
CA TYR A 687 -2.85 12.35 43.27
C TYR A 687 -3.26 10.93 42.85
N VAL A 688 -2.97 9.92 43.69
CA VAL A 688 -3.33 8.51 43.40
C VAL A 688 -4.83 8.33 43.25
N ALA A 689 -5.67 9.01 44.04
CA ALA A 689 -7.12 8.92 43.90
C ALA A 689 -7.63 9.45 42.55
N ILE A 690 -7.05 10.54 42.03
CA ILE A 690 -7.39 11.09 40.70
C ILE A 690 -6.81 10.22 39.59
N LEU A 691 -5.57 9.75 39.73
CA LEU A 691 -4.92 8.87 38.75
C LEU A 691 -5.62 7.50 38.64
N SER A 692 -6.20 7.00 39.74
CA SER A 692 -6.93 5.73 39.79
C SER A 692 -8.35 5.80 39.21
N ASP A 693 -8.92 7.00 39.02
CA ASP A 693 -10.22 7.17 38.39
C ASP A 693 -10.13 6.81 36.90
N ASN A 694 -10.55 5.60 36.55
CA ASN A 694 -10.62 5.11 35.17
C ASN A 694 -11.42 6.06 34.27
N THR A 695 -12.41 6.78 34.81
CA THR A 695 -13.23 7.73 34.04
C THR A 695 -12.47 9.01 33.69
N GLN A 696 -11.42 9.37 34.45
CA GLN A 696 -10.47 10.43 34.13
C GLN A 696 -9.30 9.92 33.27
N PHE A 697 -8.69 8.79 33.65
CA PHE A 697 -7.55 8.18 32.96
C PHE A 697 -7.79 6.68 32.73
N GLY A 698 -8.02 6.27 31.49
CA GLY A 698 -8.17 4.87 31.10
C GLY A 698 -6.87 4.12 30.87
N GLN A 699 -5.72 4.77 31.07
CA GLN A 699 -4.39 4.25 30.76
C GLN A 699 -3.33 4.90 31.64
N ILE A 700 -2.41 4.09 32.18
CA ILE A 700 -1.22 4.55 32.93
C ILE A 700 0.07 4.07 32.26
N THR A 701 1.11 4.91 32.26
CA THR A 701 2.48 4.59 31.87
C THR A 701 3.43 4.82 33.06
N PRO A 702 4.17 3.80 33.51
CA PRO A 702 5.30 4.00 34.43
C PRO A 702 6.39 4.82 33.73
N ALA A 703 6.68 6.02 34.21
CA ALA A 703 7.44 7.02 33.45
C ALA A 703 8.94 6.74 33.43
N ASN A 704 9.62 6.77 34.59
CA ASN A 704 11.02 6.39 34.69
C ASN A 704 11.22 4.91 34.99
N SER A 705 10.32 4.28 35.76
CA SER A 705 10.48 2.92 36.27
C SER A 705 10.30 1.76 35.26
N MET A 706 10.20 2.09 33.97
CA MET A 706 10.28 1.16 32.84
C MET A 706 11.39 1.52 31.83
N LYS A 707 12.27 2.48 32.15
CA LYS A 707 13.45 2.83 31.35
C LYS A 707 14.67 1.99 31.74
N TRP A 708 15.65 1.93 30.84
CA TRP A 708 16.82 1.06 30.96
C TRP A 708 17.57 1.22 32.29
N ASP A 709 17.85 2.45 32.71
CA ASP A 709 18.53 2.76 33.98
C ASP A 709 17.79 2.24 35.22
N ALA A 710 16.47 2.19 35.16
CA ALA A 710 15.62 1.66 36.23
C ALA A 710 15.39 0.14 36.14
N THR A 711 15.40 -0.45 34.94
CA THR A 711 15.09 -1.88 34.73
C THR A 711 16.30 -2.80 34.59
N GLU A 712 17.47 -2.29 34.21
CA GLU A 712 18.76 -3.00 34.17
C GLU A 712 19.90 -2.04 34.61
N PRO A 713 19.94 -1.64 35.89
CA PRO A 713 20.93 -0.69 36.42
C PRO A 713 22.38 -1.20 36.32
N GLU A 714 22.59 -2.51 36.29
CA GLU A 714 23.88 -3.18 36.07
C GLU A 714 23.68 -4.27 34.99
N GLN A 715 24.71 -4.55 34.18
CA GLN A 715 24.61 -5.44 33.01
C GLN A 715 24.13 -6.86 33.39
N GLY A 716 22.97 -7.26 32.84
CA GLY A 716 22.31 -8.53 33.15
C GLY A 716 21.56 -8.59 34.48
N VAL A 717 21.56 -7.52 35.29
CA VAL A 717 20.89 -7.45 36.60
C VAL A 717 19.58 -6.69 36.46
N PHE A 718 18.50 -7.42 36.20
CA PHE A 718 17.17 -6.84 36.01
C PHE A 718 16.42 -6.58 37.31
N THR A 719 15.64 -5.50 37.35
CA THR A 719 14.70 -5.21 38.44
C THR A 719 13.41 -4.59 37.90
N PHE A 720 12.26 -4.98 38.45
CA PHE A 720 10.95 -4.56 37.96
C PHE A 720 10.07 -3.93 39.04
N THR A 721 10.45 -4.01 40.32
CA THR A 721 9.64 -3.62 41.50
C THR A 721 8.95 -2.26 41.40
N GLN A 722 9.61 -1.26 40.78
CA GLN A 722 9.03 0.07 40.61
C GLN A 722 7.97 0.09 39.49
N GLY A 723 8.26 -0.49 38.32
CA GLY A 723 7.30 -0.59 37.22
C GLY A 723 6.12 -1.50 37.56
N ASP A 724 6.36 -2.60 38.27
CA ASP A 724 5.36 -3.53 38.77
C ASP A 724 4.34 -2.87 39.72
N ALA A 725 4.77 -1.90 40.54
CA ALA A 725 3.86 -1.17 41.41
C ALA A 725 2.83 -0.34 40.62
N ILE A 726 3.27 0.33 39.55
CA ILE A 726 2.39 1.13 38.68
C ILE A 726 1.58 0.24 37.73
N ALA A 727 2.15 -0.88 37.26
CA ALA A 727 1.42 -1.91 36.52
C ALA A 727 0.29 -2.52 37.38
N SER A 728 0.55 -2.79 38.66
CA SER A 728 -0.43 -3.27 39.63
C SER A 728 -1.52 -2.23 39.92
N LEU A 729 -1.18 -0.95 39.99
CA LEU A 729 -2.16 0.14 40.11
C LEU A 729 -3.08 0.18 38.88
N ALA A 730 -2.51 0.18 37.68
CA ALA A 730 -3.29 0.18 36.44
C ALA A 730 -4.23 -1.04 36.36
N LYS A 731 -3.72 -2.24 36.66
CA LYS A 731 -4.51 -3.47 36.70
C LYS A 731 -5.65 -3.41 37.73
N THR A 732 -5.38 -2.90 38.93
CA THR A 732 -6.36 -2.79 40.03
C THR A 732 -7.56 -1.91 39.63
N ASN A 733 -7.30 -0.85 38.86
CA ASN A 733 -8.32 0.12 38.43
C ASN A 733 -8.91 -0.17 37.02
N ALA A 734 -8.63 -1.35 36.44
CA ALA A 734 -9.00 -1.74 35.08
C ALA A 734 -8.52 -0.76 33.97
N GLN A 735 -7.37 -0.13 34.19
CA GLN A 735 -6.72 0.79 33.27
C GLN A 735 -5.74 0.05 32.36
N LEU A 736 -5.60 0.52 31.12
CA LEU A 736 -4.64 -0.02 30.17
C LEU A 736 -3.21 0.29 30.64
N LEU A 737 -2.31 -0.70 30.59
CA LEU A 737 -0.88 -0.48 30.82
C LEU A 737 -0.18 -0.23 29.49
N ARG A 738 0.50 0.90 29.36
CA ARG A 738 1.39 1.20 28.23
C ARG A 738 2.80 1.34 28.76
N GLY A 739 3.68 0.43 28.36
CA GLY A 739 5.09 0.46 28.75
C GLY A 739 5.85 1.67 28.20
N HIS A 740 7.00 1.96 28.82
CA HIS A 740 7.90 3.03 28.40
C HIS A 740 8.98 2.53 27.42
N ASN A 741 9.79 3.46 26.89
CA ASN A 741 10.91 3.19 26.00
C ASN A 741 11.95 2.23 26.65
N CYS A 742 12.15 1.05 26.07
CA CYS A 742 13.22 0.13 26.48
C CYS A 742 14.64 0.68 26.15
N VAL A 743 14.75 1.61 25.20
CA VAL A 743 16.00 2.33 24.91
C VAL A 743 15.70 3.82 24.76
N TRP A 744 16.42 4.67 25.49
CA TRP A 744 16.37 6.12 25.31
C TRP A 744 17.74 6.75 25.58
N TYR A 745 18.35 7.38 24.57
CA TYR A 745 19.73 7.89 24.64
C TYR A 745 20.01 8.86 25.81
N ASN A 746 18.97 9.55 26.30
CA ASN A 746 19.07 10.56 27.35
C ASN A 746 18.95 9.97 28.77
N GLN A 747 18.74 8.65 28.88
CA GLN A 747 18.59 7.96 30.15
C GLN A 747 18.96 6.47 29.97
N LEU A 748 20.27 6.24 29.87
CA LEU A 748 20.91 4.93 29.81
C LEU A 748 21.59 4.67 31.17
N PRO A 749 21.70 3.42 31.64
CA PRO A 749 22.52 3.11 32.81
C PRO A 749 23.98 3.46 32.52
N SER A 750 24.74 3.78 33.58
CA SER A 750 26.11 4.26 33.46
C SER A 750 27.00 3.34 32.63
N TRP A 751 26.91 2.02 32.87
CA TRP A 751 27.67 0.99 32.16
C TRP A 751 27.40 0.94 30.65
N VAL A 752 26.18 1.27 30.18
CA VAL A 752 25.90 1.43 28.75
C VAL A 752 26.52 2.73 28.22
N SER A 753 26.37 3.83 28.97
CA SER A 753 26.84 5.17 28.54
C SER A 753 28.37 5.34 28.50
N SER A 754 29.11 4.57 29.31
CA SER A 754 30.57 4.61 29.40
C SER A 754 31.28 3.36 28.85
N GLY A 755 30.51 2.39 28.33
CA GLY A 755 31.06 1.15 27.81
C GLY A 755 31.62 1.31 26.40
N ASN A 756 32.80 0.72 26.15
CA ASN A 756 33.46 0.73 24.85
C ASN A 756 33.11 -0.55 24.06
N PHE A 757 31.82 -0.70 23.74
CA PHE A 757 31.30 -1.86 23.02
C PHE A 757 31.53 -1.74 21.51
N ASP A 758 31.63 -2.87 20.81
CA ASP A 758 31.43 -2.90 19.36
C ASP A 758 29.93 -2.98 18.99
N SER A 759 29.61 -2.82 17.70
CA SER A 759 28.23 -2.82 17.22
C SER A 759 27.48 -4.15 17.44
N SER A 760 28.18 -5.28 17.48
CA SER A 760 27.60 -6.61 17.72
C SER A 760 27.32 -6.82 19.20
N GLU A 761 28.25 -6.42 20.06
CA GLU A 761 28.12 -6.45 21.52
C GLU A 761 26.97 -5.54 21.98
N LEU A 762 26.95 -4.28 21.53
CA LEU A 762 25.88 -3.33 21.85
C LEU A 762 24.51 -3.79 21.30
N THR A 763 24.47 -4.39 20.11
CA THR A 763 23.22 -4.98 19.57
C THR A 763 22.72 -6.12 20.45
N SER A 764 23.62 -7.00 20.90
CA SER A 764 23.28 -8.14 21.78
C SER A 764 22.76 -7.65 23.14
N ILE A 765 23.40 -6.61 23.70
CA ILE A 765 22.98 -5.91 24.92
C ILE A 765 21.57 -5.31 24.77
N ILE A 766 21.30 -4.55 23.69
CA ILE A 766 19.97 -3.98 23.40
C ILE A 766 18.90 -5.08 23.26
N GLN A 767 19.21 -6.16 22.56
CA GLN A 767 18.29 -7.27 22.34
C GLN A 767 17.95 -8.01 23.64
N ASN A 768 18.96 -8.31 24.48
CA ASN A 768 18.76 -8.92 25.79
C ASN A 768 17.89 -8.03 26.71
N HIS A 769 18.19 -6.73 26.75
CA HIS A 769 17.42 -5.76 27.51
C HIS A 769 15.94 -5.73 27.09
N CYS A 770 15.68 -5.42 25.81
CA CYS A 770 14.33 -5.22 25.30
C CYS A 770 13.49 -6.50 25.41
N SER A 771 14.06 -7.67 25.09
CA SER A 771 13.34 -8.94 25.17
C SER A 771 13.01 -9.34 26.62
N THR A 772 13.88 -9.06 27.58
CA THR A 772 13.63 -9.35 29.00
C THR A 772 12.55 -8.42 29.58
N VAL A 773 12.63 -7.11 29.32
CA VAL A 773 11.63 -6.14 29.78
C VAL A 773 10.26 -6.39 29.15
N ILE A 774 10.19 -6.62 27.83
CA ILE A 774 8.93 -6.93 27.13
C ILE A 774 8.40 -8.32 27.56
N GLY A 775 9.28 -9.27 27.85
CA GLY A 775 8.93 -10.60 28.35
C GLY A 775 8.25 -10.56 29.72
N HIS A 776 8.76 -9.73 30.65
CA HIS A 776 8.19 -9.55 32.00
C HIS A 776 6.79 -8.94 31.98
N TYR A 777 6.57 -7.89 31.17
CA TYR A 777 5.25 -7.24 31.04
C TYR A 777 4.33 -7.87 29.97
N LYS A 778 4.69 -9.05 29.45
CA LYS A 778 3.90 -9.80 28.45
C LYS A 778 2.54 -10.19 29.04
N GLY A 779 1.47 -9.77 28.36
CA GLY A 779 0.09 -9.97 28.83
C GLY A 779 -0.38 -8.93 29.87
N GLN A 780 0.50 -8.05 30.35
CA GLN A 780 0.11 -6.86 31.13
C GLN A 780 -0.14 -5.66 30.22
N ALA A 781 0.69 -5.49 29.17
CA ALA A 781 0.37 -4.61 28.06
C ALA A 781 -0.82 -5.17 27.25
N THR A 782 -1.86 -4.35 27.03
CA THR A 782 -3.19 -4.85 26.67
C THR A 782 -3.32 -5.29 25.21
N THR A 783 -3.81 -6.52 24.99
CA THR A 783 -4.23 -7.00 23.67
C THR A 783 -5.69 -6.61 23.38
N TYR A 784 -6.11 -6.64 22.12
CA TYR A 784 -7.48 -6.25 21.77
C TYR A 784 -8.55 -7.27 22.20
N VAL A 785 -8.15 -8.53 22.45
CA VAL A 785 -9.09 -9.64 22.71
C VAL A 785 -9.85 -9.46 24.03
N PRO A 786 -9.22 -9.20 25.20
CA PRO A 786 -9.96 -8.90 26.42
C PRO A 786 -10.94 -7.73 26.27
N ILE A 787 -10.50 -6.64 25.62
CA ILE A 787 -11.33 -5.44 25.40
C ILE A 787 -12.59 -5.79 24.59
N ALA A 788 -12.46 -6.63 23.55
CA ALA A 788 -13.60 -7.05 22.74
C ALA A 788 -14.56 -7.97 23.50
N LEU A 789 -14.04 -8.92 24.27
CA LEU A 789 -14.83 -9.86 25.09
C LEU A 789 -15.59 -9.12 26.22
N GLU A 790 -14.92 -8.21 26.91
CA GLU A 790 -15.52 -7.37 27.95
C GLU A 790 -16.57 -6.42 27.39
N ALA A 791 -16.31 -5.79 26.24
CA ALA A 791 -17.30 -4.95 25.56
C ALA A 791 -18.54 -5.75 25.13
N ALA A 792 -18.38 -6.97 24.63
CA ALA A 792 -19.48 -7.87 24.30
C ALA A 792 -20.30 -8.24 25.55
N ARG A 793 -19.66 -8.58 26.67
CA ARG A 793 -20.34 -8.89 27.95
C ARG A 793 -21.07 -7.68 28.54
N GLN A 794 -20.55 -6.48 28.34
CA GLN A 794 -21.20 -5.23 28.76
C GLN A 794 -22.40 -4.87 27.87
N ALA A 795 -22.35 -5.19 26.57
CA ALA A 795 -23.44 -4.96 25.63
C ALA A 795 -24.62 -5.92 25.85
N ASP A 796 -24.34 -7.20 26.12
CA ASP A 796 -25.34 -8.18 26.58
C ASP A 796 -24.72 -9.14 27.61
N PRO A 797 -25.07 -9.02 28.90
CA PRO A 797 -24.62 -9.94 29.95
C PRO A 797 -25.03 -11.40 29.73
N SER A 798 -26.09 -11.66 28.95
CA SER A 798 -26.69 -12.99 28.75
C SER A 798 -26.21 -13.73 27.48
N THR A 799 -25.67 -13.01 26.50
CA THR A 799 -25.12 -13.62 25.28
C THR A 799 -23.90 -14.49 25.58
N LYS A 800 -23.80 -15.62 24.88
CA LYS A 800 -22.63 -16.50 24.89
C LYS A 800 -21.51 -15.93 24.03
N ILE A 801 -20.31 -15.80 24.59
CA ILE A 801 -19.18 -15.14 23.94
C ILE A 801 -18.10 -16.15 23.55
N TYR A 802 -17.84 -16.24 22.25
CA TYR A 802 -16.93 -17.21 21.63
C TYR A 802 -15.76 -16.54 20.91
N ILE A 803 -14.60 -17.18 20.93
CA ILE A 803 -13.51 -16.93 19.98
C ILE A 803 -13.64 -17.97 18.86
N ASN A 804 -13.89 -17.54 17.62
CA ASN A 804 -14.04 -18.40 16.44
C ASN A 804 -12.77 -18.38 15.58
N GLU A 805 -12.24 -19.54 15.19
CA GLU A 805 -10.93 -19.64 14.53
C GLU A 805 -10.77 -20.95 13.72
N TYR A 806 -10.08 -20.89 12.57
CA TYR A 806 -9.80 -22.03 11.69
C TYR A 806 -8.52 -22.79 12.06
N ASN A 807 -8.33 -24.00 11.55
CA ASN A 807 -7.08 -24.76 11.72
C ASN A 807 -6.74 -25.01 13.21
N LEU A 808 -7.75 -25.30 14.01
CA LEU A 808 -7.64 -25.78 15.40
C LEU A 808 -7.88 -27.30 15.51
N GLU A 809 -8.50 -27.87 14.48
CA GLU A 809 -8.67 -29.31 14.25
C GLU A 809 -7.34 -30.06 14.11
N TYR A 810 -6.28 -29.37 13.68
CA TYR A 810 -4.92 -29.90 13.55
C TYR A 810 -4.08 -29.61 14.81
N ALA A 811 -3.40 -30.63 15.33
CA ALA A 811 -2.42 -30.46 16.39
C ALA A 811 -1.21 -29.63 15.88
N GLY A 812 -0.83 -28.57 16.62
CA GLY A 812 0.30 -27.74 16.23
C GLY A 812 0.30 -26.33 16.86
N PRO A 813 1.23 -25.45 16.45
CA PRO A 813 1.47 -24.16 17.11
C PRO A 813 0.26 -23.23 17.19
N LYS A 814 -0.70 -23.31 16.25
CA LYS A 814 -1.94 -22.52 16.30
C LYS A 814 -2.85 -22.96 17.45
N LEU A 815 -3.10 -24.26 17.57
CA LEU A 815 -3.85 -24.83 18.70
C LEU A 815 -3.15 -24.57 20.03
N THR A 816 -1.83 -24.76 20.12
CA THR A 816 -1.06 -24.41 21.33
C THR A 816 -1.18 -22.93 21.69
N SER A 817 -1.19 -22.04 20.70
CA SER A 817 -1.39 -20.60 20.91
C SER A 817 -2.81 -20.27 21.37
N MET A 818 -3.83 -20.95 20.85
CA MET A 818 -5.22 -20.81 21.29
C MET A 818 -5.40 -21.31 22.73
N ILE A 819 -4.87 -22.48 23.08
CA ILE A 819 -4.88 -23.03 24.45
C ILE A 819 -4.22 -22.04 25.43
N ASN A 820 -3.06 -21.48 25.08
CA ASN A 820 -2.39 -20.46 25.89
C ASN A 820 -3.22 -19.17 26.01
N LEU A 821 -3.84 -18.70 24.92
CA LEU A 821 -4.72 -17.53 24.93
C LEU A 821 -5.92 -17.75 25.85
N VAL A 822 -6.69 -18.83 25.67
CA VAL A 822 -7.84 -19.19 26.51
C VAL A 822 -7.41 -19.31 27.97
N THR A 823 -6.30 -19.99 28.27
CA THR A 823 -5.75 -20.09 29.63
C THR A 823 -5.45 -18.72 30.24
N SER A 824 -4.84 -17.81 29.47
CA SER A 824 -4.59 -16.44 29.94
C SER A 824 -5.88 -15.63 30.18
N LEU A 825 -6.90 -15.79 29.32
CA LEU A 825 -8.19 -15.10 29.45
C LEU A 825 -8.96 -15.59 30.68
N LYS A 826 -9.00 -16.92 30.90
CA LYS A 826 -9.68 -17.53 32.05
C LYS A 826 -8.97 -17.18 33.37
N SER A 827 -7.64 -17.19 33.39
CA SER A 827 -6.86 -16.75 34.58
C SER A 827 -6.88 -15.24 34.83
N ALA A 828 -7.14 -14.43 33.80
CA ALA A 828 -7.46 -12.99 33.94
C ALA A 828 -8.93 -12.72 34.34
N ASN A 829 -9.77 -13.76 34.45
CA ASN A 829 -11.23 -13.65 34.65
C ASN A 829 -11.94 -12.82 33.56
N THR A 830 -11.39 -12.81 32.35
CA THR A 830 -12.01 -12.20 31.16
C THR A 830 -13.23 -13.04 30.73
N PRO A 831 -14.36 -12.42 30.36
CA PRO A 831 -15.60 -13.15 30.03
C PRO A 831 -15.51 -13.90 28.69
N LEU A 832 -15.10 -15.18 28.76
CA LEU A 832 -15.09 -16.12 27.65
C LEU A 832 -15.89 -17.38 28.00
N ASP A 833 -16.95 -17.65 27.23
CA ASP A 833 -17.75 -18.88 27.36
C ASP A 833 -17.15 -20.02 26.56
N GLY A 834 -16.75 -19.78 25.30
CA GLY A 834 -16.43 -20.86 24.37
C GLY A 834 -15.42 -20.57 23.26
N VAL A 835 -15.06 -21.63 22.52
CA VAL A 835 -14.18 -21.61 21.35
C VAL A 835 -14.87 -22.28 20.16
N GLY A 836 -14.91 -21.58 19.03
CA GLY A 836 -15.40 -22.08 17.75
C GLY A 836 -14.26 -22.59 16.88
N VAL A 837 -14.42 -23.79 16.32
CA VAL A 837 -13.49 -24.43 15.37
C VAL A 837 -14.10 -24.41 13.97
N GLN A 838 -13.45 -23.73 13.03
CA GLN A 838 -13.85 -23.69 11.61
C GLN A 838 -13.17 -24.86 10.84
N GLY A 839 -13.90 -25.95 10.65
CA GLY A 839 -13.44 -27.16 9.95
C GLY A 839 -13.78 -27.16 8.46
N HIS A 840 -13.01 -26.45 7.65
CA HIS A 840 -13.12 -26.49 6.17
C HIS A 840 -12.24 -27.61 5.61
N LEU A 841 -12.67 -28.86 5.77
CA LEU A 841 -11.86 -30.06 5.55
C LEU A 841 -11.85 -30.51 4.09
N ILE A 842 -11.00 -31.49 3.78
CA ILE A 842 -10.93 -32.18 2.48
C ILE A 842 -11.30 -33.65 2.69
N VAL A 843 -12.02 -34.23 1.73
CA VAL A 843 -12.42 -35.65 1.76
C VAL A 843 -11.20 -36.56 1.90
N GLY A 844 -11.26 -37.48 2.86
CA GLY A 844 -10.14 -38.37 3.26
C GLY A 844 -9.01 -37.69 4.05
N GLN A 845 -9.20 -36.46 4.55
CA GLN A 845 -8.17 -35.69 5.28
C GLN A 845 -8.66 -35.13 6.63
N VAL A 846 -9.66 -35.77 7.26
CA VAL A 846 -10.07 -35.45 8.64
C VAL A 846 -8.91 -35.77 9.60
N PRO A 847 -8.51 -34.86 10.51
CA PRO A 847 -7.44 -35.12 11.47
C PRO A 847 -7.80 -36.25 12.44
N THR A 848 -6.89 -37.20 12.65
CA THR A 848 -7.03 -38.25 13.69
C THR A 848 -7.16 -37.68 15.09
N ASP A 849 -6.55 -36.51 15.32
CA ASP A 849 -6.40 -35.91 16.64
C ASP A 849 -7.55 -34.95 16.97
N LEU A 850 -8.56 -34.83 16.10
CA LEU A 850 -9.67 -33.87 16.23
C LEU A 850 -10.39 -33.98 17.59
N GLU A 851 -10.75 -35.19 18.01
CA GLU A 851 -11.40 -35.44 19.31
C GLU A 851 -10.51 -34.94 20.47
N THR A 852 -9.23 -35.31 20.46
CA THR A 852 -8.21 -34.86 21.43
C THR A 852 -8.06 -33.34 21.43
N ASN A 853 -8.12 -32.69 20.27
CA ASN A 853 -7.98 -31.24 20.12
C ASN A 853 -9.21 -30.48 20.65
N LEU A 854 -10.41 -31.00 20.41
CA LEU A 854 -11.66 -30.49 21.00
C LEU A 854 -11.67 -30.71 22.53
N ALA A 855 -11.27 -31.88 23.02
CA ALA A 855 -11.16 -32.20 24.44
C ALA A 855 -10.14 -31.31 25.17
N ASN A 856 -8.98 -31.04 24.54
CA ASN A 856 -7.97 -30.13 25.07
C ASN A 856 -8.52 -28.71 25.27
N LEU A 857 -9.30 -28.19 24.32
CA LEU A 857 -9.94 -26.88 24.45
C LEU A 857 -11.03 -26.89 25.54
N ALA A 858 -11.89 -27.92 25.57
CA ALA A 858 -12.95 -28.06 26.57
C ALA A 858 -12.41 -28.15 28.00
N SER A 859 -11.24 -28.79 28.19
CA SER A 859 -10.57 -28.94 29.49
C SER A 859 -10.22 -27.61 30.18
N LEU A 860 -10.18 -26.50 29.44
CA LEU A 860 -9.93 -25.15 29.94
C LEU A 860 -11.16 -24.50 30.60
N GLY A 861 -12.25 -25.26 30.79
CA GLY A 861 -13.50 -24.78 31.38
C GLY A 861 -14.26 -23.84 30.46
N VAL A 862 -14.22 -24.10 29.15
CA VAL A 862 -14.95 -23.38 28.10
C VAL A 862 -15.75 -24.37 27.26
N GLU A 863 -16.87 -23.93 26.71
CA GLU A 863 -17.62 -24.67 25.71
C GLU A 863 -16.81 -24.71 24.39
N VAL A 864 -16.99 -25.77 23.61
CA VAL A 864 -16.40 -25.89 22.27
C VAL A 864 -17.55 -26.10 21.28
N ALA A 865 -17.40 -25.62 20.06
CA ALA A 865 -18.33 -25.92 18.97
C ALA A 865 -17.59 -26.01 17.64
N ILE A 866 -18.02 -26.91 16.75
CA ILE A 866 -17.60 -26.85 15.35
C ILE A 866 -18.51 -25.82 14.68
N THR A 867 -18.04 -24.58 14.60
CA THR A 867 -18.82 -23.40 14.23
C THR A 867 -19.06 -23.30 12.73
N GLU A 868 -18.20 -23.89 11.92
CA GLU A 868 -18.25 -23.87 10.46
C GLU A 868 -17.73 -25.22 9.96
N LEU A 869 -18.52 -25.97 9.19
CA LEU A 869 -18.14 -27.30 8.69
C LEU A 869 -18.56 -27.53 7.23
N ASP A 870 -17.56 -27.72 6.37
CA ASP A 870 -17.70 -28.27 5.03
C ASP A 870 -16.56 -29.26 4.74
N ILE A 871 -16.81 -30.29 3.92
CA ILE A 871 -15.81 -31.32 3.60
C ILE A 871 -15.71 -31.48 2.08
N ARG A 872 -14.86 -30.68 1.44
CA ARG A 872 -14.78 -30.58 -0.02
C ARG A 872 -14.08 -31.77 -0.69
N MET A 873 -14.50 -32.08 -1.92
CA MET A 873 -13.87 -33.07 -2.78
C MET A 873 -13.47 -32.48 -4.13
N THR A 874 -12.50 -33.11 -4.79
CA THR A 874 -12.18 -32.85 -6.20
C THR A 874 -13.37 -33.21 -7.09
N LEU A 875 -13.71 -32.33 -8.03
CA LEU A 875 -14.79 -32.52 -8.99
C LEU A 875 -14.31 -33.24 -10.27
N PRO A 876 -15.18 -34.00 -10.97
CA PRO A 876 -16.58 -34.29 -10.61
C PRO A 876 -16.70 -35.23 -9.41
N SER A 877 -17.76 -35.04 -8.62
CA SER A 877 -18.12 -35.96 -7.53
C SER A 877 -18.34 -37.38 -8.06
N THR A 878 -17.81 -38.38 -7.36
CA THR A 878 -18.00 -39.80 -7.68
C THR A 878 -18.58 -40.54 -6.47
N ASP A 879 -19.22 -41.68 -6.68
CA ASP A 879 -19.77 -42.49 -5.58
C ASP A 879 -18.73 -42.82 -4.51
N ALA A 880 -17.49 -43.11 -4.91
CA ALA A 880 -16.38 -43.36 -3.98
C ALA A 880 -16.05 -42.13 -3.11
N LEU A 881 -15.98 -40.92 -3.71
CA LEU A 881 -15.76 -39.69 -2.95
C LEU A 881 -16.95 -39.34 -2.06
N LEU A 882 -18.19 -39.64 -2.48
CA LEU A 882 -19.41 -39.43 -1.69
C LEU A 882 -19.51 -40.40 -0.50
N GLN A 883 -19.06 -41.65 -0.65
CA GLN A 883 -18.95 -42.59 0.49
C GLN A 883 -17.79 -42.26 1.43
N GLN A 884 -16.65 -41.78 0.91
CA GLN A 884 -15.58 -41.28 1.80
C GLN A 884 -16.05 -40.03 2.57
N GLN A 885 -16.68 -39.06 1.90
CA GLN A 885 -17.28 -37.89 2.52
C GLN A 885 -18.30 -38.26 3.61
N LYS A 886 -19.08 -39.34 3.43
CA LYS A 886 -19.97 -39.88 4.47
C LYS A 886 -19.20 -40.31 5.71
N THR A 887 -18.12 -41.07 5.54
CA THR A 887 -17.23 -41.48 6.63
C THR A 887 -16.59 -40.27 7.30
N ASP A 888 -16.11 -39.29 6.51
CA ASP A 888 -15.47 -38.08 7.02
C ASP A 888 -16.43 -37.25 7.88
N TYR A 889 -17.66 -37.00 7.41
CA TYR A 889 -18.69 -36.33 8.19
C TYR A 889 -19.07 -37.11 9.45
N GLN A 890 -19.16 -38.45 9.37
CA GLN A 890 -19.39 -39.28 10.56
C GLN A 890 -18.26 -39.12 11.58
N THR A 891 -17.00 -39.17 11.15
CA THR A 891 -15.82 -39.00 12.02
C THR A 891 -15.81 -37.63 12.72
N VAL A 892 -16.07 -36.54 11.98
CA VAL A 892 -16.13 -35.18 12.56
C VAL A 892 -17.26 -35.06 13.58
N VAL A 893 -18.44 -35.59 13.27
CA VAL A 893 -19.60 -35.50 14.17
C VAL A 893 -19.37 -36.36 15.42
N SER A 894 -18.88 -37.60 15.27
CA SER A 894 -18.54 -38.45 16.43
C SER A 894 -17.44 -37.85 17.31
N ALA A 895 -16.42 -37.21 16.73
CA ALA A 895 -15.34 -36.56 17.50
C ALA A 895 -15.83 -35.38 18.35
N CYS A 896 -16.89 -34.67 17.93
CA CYS A 896 -17.57 -33.70 18.79
C CYS A 896 -18.50 -34.40 19.80
N ASN A 897 -19.30 -35.37 19.36
CA ASN A 897 -20.25 -36.12 20.20
C ASN A 897 -19.58 -36.89 21.37
N ALA A 898 -18.30 -37.26 21.20
CA ALA A 898 -17.47 -37.89 22.25
C ALA A 898 -16.96 -36.92 23.33
N VAL A 899 -16.96 -35.61 23.07
CA VAL A 899 -16.44 -34.58 23.97
C VAL A 899 -17.61 -33.84 24.62
N GLU A 900 -17.83 -34.07 25.93
CA GLU A 900 -18.94 -33.48 26.71
C GLU A 900 -19.01 -31.94 26.61
N GLY A 901 -17.87 -31.27 26.44
CA GLY A 901 -17.80 -29.82 26.23
C GLY A 901 -18.07 -29.34 24.80
N CYS A 902 -18.23 -30.22 23.81
CA CYS A 902 -18.51 -29.86 22.42
C CYS A 902 -20.03 -29.75 22.19
N ILE A 903 -20.57 -28.52 22.31
CA ILE A 903 -22.01 -28.29 22.46
C ILE A 903 -22.80 -28.31 21.13
N GLY A 904 -22.13 -28.40 19.98
CA GLY A 904 -22.82 -28.36 18.68
C GLY A 904 -21.92 -28.23 17.46
N ILE A 905 -22.56 -28.41 16.30
CA ILE A 905 -21.94 -28.40 14.97
C ILE A 905 -22.83 -27.58 14.03
N THR A 906 -22.22 -26.64 13.30
CA THR A 906 -22.88 -25.79 12.28
C THR A 906 -22.19 -26.03 10.94
N VAL A 907 -22.95 -26.50 9.95
CA VAL A 907 -22.43 -26.68 8.57
C VAL A 907 -22.37 -25.34 7.84
N TRP A 908 -21.30 -25.11 7.07
CA TRP A 908 -21.11 -23.88 6.31
C TRP A 908 -21.73 -24.03 4.93
N ASP A 909 -22.95 -23.49 4.81
CA ASP A 909 -24.00 -23.89 3.86
C ASP A 909 -24.44 -25.36 3.97
N TYR A 910 -25.75 -25.59 3.82
CA TYR A 910 -26.31 -26.96 3.83
C TYR A 910 -26.39 -27.58 2.42
N THR A 911 -26.22 -26.80 1.35
CA THR A 911 -26.37 -27.24 -0.05
C THR A 911 -25.23 -26.74 -0.93
N ASP A 912 -24.73 -27.62 -1.79
CA ASP A 912 -23.71 -27.30 -2.80
C ASP A 912 -24.14 -26.16 -3.75
N LYS A 913 -25.45 -25.89 -3.86
CA LYS A 913 -26.02 -24.82 -4.70
C LYS A 913 -25.50 -23.42 -4.33
N TYR A 914 -25.28 -23.19 -3.04
CA TYR A 914 -24.86 -21.89 -2.51
C TYR A 914 -23.47 -21.94 -1.86
N SER A 915 -22.93 -23.16 -1.65
CA SER A 915 -21.60 -23.39 -1.08
C SER A 915 -20.54 -22.50 -1.70
N TRP A 916 -19.84 -21.77 -0.84
CA TRP A 916 -18.69 -20.94 -1.18
C TRP A 916 -17.53 -21.72 -1.86
N VAL A 917 -17.42 -23.04 -1.60
CA VAL A 917 -16.26 -23.87 -1.94
C VAL A 917 -15.82 -23.77 -3.41
N PRO A 918 -16.68 -23.97 -4.44
CA PRO A 918 -16.24 -23.95 -5.84
C PRO A 918 -15.76 -22.57 -6.31
N SER A 919 -16.15 -21.50 -5.61
CA SER A 919 -15.70 -20.13 -5.92
C SER A 919 -14.32 -19.79 -5.34
N THR A 920 -13.89 -20.51 -4.29
CA THR A 920 -12.59 -20.31 -3.63
C THR A 920 -11.56 -21.37 -4.04
N PHE A 921 -12.00 -22.61 -4.19
CA PHE A 921 -11.15 -23.76 -4.49
C PHE A 921 -11.49 -24.32 -5.88
N SER A 922 -10.83 -23.78 -6.91
CA SER A 922 -11.03 -24.21 -8.30
C SER A 922 -10.85 -25.73 -8.45
N GLY A 923 -11.85 -26.39 -9.06
CA GLY A 923 -11.86 -27.85 -9.22
C GLY A 923 -12.22 -28.64 -7.96
N GLN A 924 -12.55 -27.98 -6.85
CA GLN A 924 -13.16 -28.60 -5.66
C GLN A 924 -14.64 -28.20 -5.57
N GLY A 925 -15.41 -28.97 -4.80
CA GLY A 925 -16.82 -28.67 -4.54
C GLY A 925 -17.51 -29.83 -3.85
N ALA A 926 -18.82 -29.94 -4.10
CA ALA A 926 -19.69 -30.96 -3.55
C ALA A 926 -19.54 -31.15 -2.03
N ALA A 927 -19.33 -30.05 -1.28
CA ALA A 927 -18.81 -30.06 0.09
C ALA A 927 -19.89 -30.15 1.19
N CYS A 928 -21.13 -29.78 0.91
CA CYS A 928 -22.22 -29.69 1.90
C CYS A 928 -23.03 -31.01 1.94
N PRO A 929 -24.00 -31.22 2.87
CA PRO A 929 -24.73 -32.50 2.95
C PRO A 929 -25.84 -32.71 1.89
N TRP A 930 -26.27 -31.64 1.19
CA TRP A 930 -27.18 -31.70 0.04
C TRP A 930 -26.50 -31.23 -1.25
N ASP A 931 -26.94 -31.76 -2.40
CA ASP A 931 -26.46 -31.37 -3.73
C ASP A 931 -27.04 -30.01 -4.20
N GLU A 932 -26.70 -29.61 -5.44
CA GLU A 932 -27.20 -28.38 -6.07
C GLU A 932 -28.72 -28.39 -6.37
N ASN A 933 -29.33 -29.58 -6.41
CA ASN A 933 -30.74 -29.82 -6.68
C ASN A 933 -31.58 -29.98 -5.40
N LEU A 934 -30.96 -29.80 -4.22
CA LEU A 934 -31.54 -30.02 -2.89
C LEU A 934 -31.90 -31.49 -2.60
N VAL A 935 -31.21 -32.43 -3.24
CA VAL A 935 -31.22 -33.87 -2.92
C VAL A 935 -30.17 -34.17 -1.84
N LYS A 936 -30.51 -35.04 -0.88
CA LYS A 936 -29.56 -35.48 0.14
C LYS A 936 -28.44 -36.34 -0.47
N LYS A 937 -27.20 -36.07 -0.11
CA LYS A 937 -26.04 -36.91 -0.43
C LYS A 937 -25.74 -37.88 0.73
N PRO A 938 -24.91 -38.92 0.54
CA PRO A 938 -24.51 -39.84 1.61
C PRO A 938 -23.90 -39.15 2.85
N ALA A 939 -23.32 -37.95 2.70
CA ALA A 939 -22.91 -37.06 3.78
C ALA A 939 -24.01 -36.80 4.82
N PHE A 940 -25.28 -36.67 4.41
CA PHE A 940 -26.41 -36.51 5.35
C PHE A 940 -26.51 -37.71 6.29
N ASP A 941 -26.42 -38.94 5.76
CA ASP A 941 -26.48 -40.16 6.57
C ASP A 941 -25.25 -40.29 7.49
N GLY A 942 -24.09 -39.78 7.06
CA GLY A 942 -22.87 -39.73 7.87
C GLY A 942 -23.04 -38.85 9.10
N ILE A 943 -23.66 -37.67 8.94
CA ILE A 943 -24.00 -36.77 10.06
C ILE A 943 -24.95 -37.47 11.04
N ILE A 944 -26.02 -38.11 10.55
CA ILE A 944 -26.96 -38.84 11.41
C ILE A 944 -26.25 -40.00 12.15
N ALA A 945 -25.39 -40.74 11.46
CA ALA A 945 -24.63 -41.85 12.04
C ALA A 945 -23.54 -41.40 13.04
N GLY A 946 -23.09 -40.14 12.99
CA GLY A 946 -22.11 -39.62 13.93
C GLY A 946 -22.69 -39.22 15.30
N PHE A 947 -23.99 -38.89 15.32
CA PHE A 947 -24.78 -38.63 16.53
C PHE A 947 -25.46 -39.90 17.12
N SER A 948 -25.26 -41.07 16.50
CA SER A 948 -25.91 -42.35 16.87
C SER A 948 -24.98 -43.25 17.69
#